data_AF-A0A8H4P2W7-F1
#
_entry.id   AF-A0A8H4P2W7-F1
#
_cell.length_a   1.000
_cell.length_b   1.000
_cell.length_c   1.000
_cell.angle_alpha   90.00
_cell.angle_beta   90.00
_cell.angle_gamma   90.00
#
_symmetry.space_group_name_H-M   'P 1'
#
loop_
_entity.id
_entity.type
_entity.pdbx_description
1 polymer ?
#
loop_
_entity_poly.entity_id
_entity_poly.type
_entity_poly.pdbx_seq_one_letter_code
_entity_poly.pdbx_strand_id
1 'polypeptide(L)'
;GSHDSLAAYMYGGQAVRTALAIGINREPQPGQNRDPMLAKTETRTWWITSTKQFAREMSSAVGRPDSLGADVYHNRHYPAIKGDPACCEQSPELMESPSCAMIKAMVDFTRIIKAVILGIYLADSTLDQAISKSRKIEQDLERWLENLPVEIRPNRNHVQARPLKATKDPQYAKKQRLVLKIRYHNVRILLFGFFLTRSSTLDREAALGLQDEFVKCVDSAKQTIEIIYEAYQYHDFFRTWFYNTMYTLFATSIILIYIPQESRQDELAYLYKLVEMAIEILEIMDESVVATQAAKMFQETLMRARTVVSGTREEVRAMELDKMISWPTQGVLFDFNEDDFSAGLPFPLGDPPAICHNEIREYEQKVVGIRLLMTKFRKGLFPSDPNLEKRDDMSDYTTATAMLEALESAGVTHLFVNLGSDHPAVMEAISKREKDGNTGLRFITAPNEMVGLSAAQGFFQTSNRMQAILVHVDAGTLAMGGAIHNVSRARIPVIMIAGTSPITDEGELIGSRNEFIHYIQDTVDQRGIVKNYTVLDHEIRSGKNVKQLVLRAAQFSQSDPQGPSYLIASRETLEESIDPYSVDVRKLKPVAPKALAPETVEEIGHALLNATSPVIITSYLGKTADAIPELITFAESVGAAVLEAVPSTMNFPHNHSLYVGNQWSDSLKNGVLEGADVIIVIDCDVPWVKSVFKPSAHAAIYHIDCDPLKVNMTLFHLDADVICQAAAKTALKQLNGWIARQDLSGHMESIEQRTARVSAVHDAYISGLDSLEGIPENDDIITPHYALSRVREHIDQQTIILSEGISNYRPIRDVLKRSLPGTYFTSGATSLGWCGGAAIGAKMANPDKTIVAICGDGSFLFSIPSSVHWMARKYDAPFLTIILNNRGWKSPMLSALAVHKAGYSSKTSSADALHITFDPPVDHAQVAVAAGAGYGVTVKKASELDSALKRGLETVKAGRAAVIDVWLPKFQVGDRVG
;
A
#
# COMPACT_ATOMS: atom_id res chain seq x y z
N GLY A 1 -16.32 -11.78 20.20
CA GLY A 1 -17.48 -12.43 19.54
C GLY A 1 -18.06 -11.68 18.34
N SER A 2 -17.60 -10.48 17.95
CA SER A 2 -18.14 -9.72 16.80
C SER A 2 -17.53 -10.11 15.44
N HIS A 3 -16.43 -10.87 15.42
CA HIS A 3 -15.80 -11.35 14.18
C HIS A 3 -16.58 -12.49 13.48
N ASP A 4 -17.46 -13.22 14.19
CA ASP A 4 -18.14 -14.38 13.60
C ASP A 4 -19.37 -14.02 12.76
N SER A 5 -20.00 -12.86 12.95
CA SER A 5 -21.22 -12.47 12.21
C SER A 5 -20.94 -11.83 10.86
N LEU A 6 -19.89 -11.00 10.77
CA LEU A 6 -19.41 -10.43 9.51
C LEU A 6 -18.79 -11.55 8.67
N ALA A 7 -17.85 -12.32 9.24
CA ALA A 7 -17.26 -13.50 8.59
C ALA A 7 -18.32 -14.51 8.13
N ALA A 8 -19.38 -14.72 8.89
CA ALA A 8 -20.52 -15.51 8.46
C ALA A 8 -21.16 -14.95 7.17
N TYR A 9 -21.52 -13.65 7.16
CA TYR A 9 -22.18 -12.94 6.06
C TYR A 9 -21.31 -12.78 4.82
N MET A 10 -20.00 -12.59 5.04
CA MET A 10 -18.90 -13.05 4.21
C MET A 10 -19.22 -14.49 3.83
N TYR A 11 -18.57 -15.52 4.34
CA TYR A 11 -18.45 -16.85 3.70
C TYR A 11 -19.75 -17.44 3.09
N GLY A 12 -20.95 -17.15 3.63
CA GLY A 12 -22.22 -17.45 2.97
C GLY A 12 -22.53 -16.72 1.65
N GLY A 13 -22.31 -15.40 1.53
CA GLY A 13 -22.60 -14.64 0.30
C GLY A 13 -21.71 -15.06 -0.88
N GLN A 14 -20.41 -15.28 -0.67
CA GLN A 14 -19.51 -15.83 -1.69
C GLN A 14 -19.80 -17.31 -1.91
N ALA A 15 -20.17 -18.11 -0.90
CA ALA A 15 -20.61 -19.48 -1.16
C ALA A 15 -21.82 -19.51 -2.10
N VAL A 16 -22.79 -18.59 -1.95
CA VAL A 16 -23.91 -18.45 -2.89
C VAL A 16 -23.43 -17.97 -4.27
N ARG A 17 -22.65 -16.89 -4.35
CA ARG A 17 -22.17 -16.36 -5.64
C ARG A 17 -21.30 -17.36 -6.40
N THR A 18 -20.42 -18.07 -5.70
CA THR A 18 -19.64 -19.19 -6.24
C THR A 18 -20.55 -20.32 -6.70
N ALA A 19 -21.55 -20.70 -5.90
CA ALA A 19 -22.53 -21.72 -6.28
C ALA A 19 -23.32 -21.35 -7.55
N LEU A 20 -23.71 -20.08 -7.68
CA LEU A 20 -24.35 -19.54 -8.87
C LEU A 20 -23.39 -19.53 -10.08
N ALA A 21 -22.15 -19.08 -9.88
CA ALA A 21 -21.14 -19.00 -10.94
C ALA A 21 -20.76 -20.37 -11.51
N ILE A 22 -20.64 -21.39 -10.66
CA ILE A 22 -20.35 -22.76 -11.08
C ILE A 22 -21.60 -23.55 -11.50
N GLY A 23 -22.78 -22.94 -11.39
CA GLY A 23 -24.06 -23.48 -11.88
C GLY A 23 -24.67 -24.62 -11.04
N ILE A 24 -24.31 -24.78 -9.76
CA ILE A 24 -24.95 -25.81 -8.92
C ILE A 24 -26.42 -25.51 -8.61
N ASN A 25 -26.91 -24.30 -8.88
CA ASN A 25 -28.34 -23.95 -8.74
C ASN A 25 -29.20 -24.49 -9.88
N ARG A 26 -28.58 -25.00 -10.95
CA ARG A 26 -29.28 -25.44 -12.16
C ARG A 26 -29.29 -26.95 -12.31
N GLU A 27 -30.29 -27.46 -12.99
CA GLU A 27 -30.28 -28.85 -13.48
C GLU A 27 -29.18 -29.07 -14.51
N PRO A 28 -28.53 -30.25 -14.53
CA PRO A 28 -27.61 -30.62 -15.59
C PRO A 28 -28.32 -30.62 -16.95
N GLN A 29 -27.63 -30.18 -18.00
CA GLN A 29 -28.20 -30.25 -19.36
C GLN A 29 -28.40 -31.72 -19.79
N PRO A 30 -29.47 -32.02 -20.55
CA PRO A 30 -29.71 -33.37 -21.07
C PRO A 30 -28.48 -33.89 -21.83
N GLY A 31 -27.95 -35.05 -21.43
CA GLY A 31 -26.78 -35.68 -22.07
C GLY A 31 -25.45 -35.54 -21.31
N GLN A 32 -25.38 -34.77 -20.21
CA GLN A 32 -24.23 -34.79 -19.30
C GLN A 32 -24.34 -35.95 -18.30
N ASN A 33 -23.52 -36.99 -18.48
CA ASN A 33 -23.41 -38.10 -17.52
C ASN A 33 -22.60 -37.64 -16.30
N ARG A 34 -23.28 -37.11 -15.27
CA ARG A 34 -22.65 -36.75 -13.98
C ARG A 34 -22.80 -37.88 -12.98
N ASP A 35 -21.78 -38.04 -12.13
CA ASP A 35 -21.81 -38.98 -11.02
C ASP A 35 -23.04 -38.70 -10.11
N PRO A 36 -23.96 -39.67 -9.94
CA PRO A 36 -25.14 -39.52 -9.08
C PRO A 36 -24.82 -39.11 -7.63
N MET A 37 -23.68 -39.53 -7.09
CA MET A 37 -23.25 -39.17 -5.73
C MET A 37 -22.79 -37.71 -5.64
N LEU A 38 -22.17 -37.21 -6.71
CA LEU A 38 -21.81 -35.80 -6.84
C LEU A 38 -23.06 -34.94 -6.98
N ALA A 39 -24.02 -35.34 -7.83
CA ALA A 39 -25.28 -34.63 -8.01
C ALA A 39 -26.09 -34.51 -6.70
N LYS A 40 -26.08 -35.56 -5.88
CA LYS A 40 -26.66 -35.57 -4.52
C LYS A 40 -26.00 -34.51 -3.63
N THR A 41 -24.66 -34.48 -3.61
CA THR A 41 -23.88 -33.53 -2.80
C THR A 41 -24.08 -32.09 -3.26
N GLU A 42 -24.06 -31.82 -4.56
CA GLU A 42 -24.31 -30.50 -5.13
C GLU A 42 -25.72 -30.00 -4.77
N THR A 43 -26.75 -30.86 -4.85
CA THR A 43 -28.13 -30.53 -4.49
C THR A 43 -28.26 -30.13 -3.03
N ARG A 44 -27.61 -30.88 -2.14
CA ARG A 44 -27.55 -30.56 -0.71
C ARG A 44 -26.82 -29.24 -0.47
N THR A 45 -25.67 -29.03 -1.11
CA THR A 45 -24.86 -27.82 -0.97
C THR A 45 -25.62 -26.59 -1.45
N TRP A 46 -26.30 -26.64 -2.60
CA TRP A 46 -27.08 -25.52 -3.12
C TRP A 46 -28.21 -25.16 -2.16
N TRP A 47 -29.04 -26.12 -1.77
CA TRP A 47 -30.21 -25.82 -0.95
C TRP A 47 -29.87 -25.46 0.50
N ILE A 48 -28.78 -25.97 1.07
CA ILE A 48 -28.27 -25.51 2.38
C ILE A 48 -27.70 -24.10 2.28
N THR A 49 -26.97 -23.78 1.22
CA THR A 49 -26.34 -22.46 1.07
C THR A 49 -27.38 -21.38 0.79
N SER A 50 -28.36 -21.66 -0.09
CA SER A 50 -29.48 -20.76 -0.37
C SER A 50 -30.35 -20.53 0.87
N THR A 51 -30.74 -21.58 1.61
CA THR A 51 -31.52 -21.40 2.87
C THR A 51 -30.78 -20.58 3.93
N LYS A 52 -29.45 -20.68 4.02
CA LYS A 52 -28.64 -19.88 4.94
C LYS A 52 -28.59 -18.39 4.54
N GLN A 53 -28.49 -18.09 3.25
CA GLN A 53 -28.54 -16.71 2.74
C GLN A 53 -29.92 -16.09 3.03
N PHE A 54 -30.96 -16.81 2.65
CA PHE A 54 -32.35 -16.45 2.87
C PHE A 54 -32.71 -16.27 4.37
N ALA A 55 -32.21 -17.13 5.26
CA ALA A 55 -32.42 -16.99 6.70
C ALA A 55 -31.60 -15.85 7.34
N ARG A 56 -30.52 -15.38 6.71
CA ARG A 56 -29.76 -14.19 7.11
C ARG A 56 -30.36 -12.91 6.57
N GLU A 57 -31.02 -12.99 5.41
CA GLU A 57 -31.87 -11.92 4.88
C GLU A 57 -33.11 -11.65 5.75
N MET A 58 -33.35 -12.40 6.84
CA MET A 58 -34.28 -11.93 7.89
C MET A 58 -33.83 -10.61 8.55
N SER A 59 -32.57 -10.19 8.38
CA SER A 59 -32.10 -8.84 8.74
C SER A 59 -32.50 -7.76 7.71
N SER A 60 -33.19 -8.10 6.61
CA SER A 60 -33.57 -7.15 5.55
C SER A 60 -34.81 -6.28 5.87
N ALA A 61 -35.05 -6.01 7.15
CA ALA A 61 -35.81 -4.83 7.57
C ALA A 61 -35.16 -3.50 7.12
N VAL A 62 -33.97 -3.56 6.49
CA VAL A 62 -33.16 -2.41 6.03
C VAL A 62 -33.25 -2.17 4.50
N GLY A 63 -34.20 -2.77 3.80
CA GLY A 63 -34.50 -2.41 2.40
C GLY A 63 -33.43 -2.77 1.36
N ARG A 64 -32.67 -3.85 1.59
CA ARG A 64 -31.71 -4.37 0.60
C ARG A 64 -32.41 -5.24 -0.47
N PRO A 65 -32.08 -5.10 -1.76
CA PRO A 65 -32.62 -5.95 -2.81
C PRO A 65 -32.09 -7.40 -2.70
N ASP A 66 -32.93 -8.34 -3.15
CA ASP A 66 -32.64 -9.78 -3.17
C ASP A 66 -31.46 -10.11 -4.11
N SER A 67 -30.39 -10.67 -3.55
CA SER A 67 -29.16 -11.03 -4.27
C SER A 67 -29.21 -12.36 -5.01
N LEU A 68 -30.22 -13.18 -4.77
CA LEU A 68 -30.41 -14.49 -5.43
C LEU A 68 -31.11 -14.38 -6.78
N GLY A 69 -31.87 -13.29 -6.99
CA GLY A 69 -32.64 -13.08 -8.21
C GLY A 69 -33.96 -13.87 -8.22
N ALA A 70 -34.57 -14.02 -9.40
CA ALA A 70 -35.88 -14.69 -9.51
C ALA A 70 -35.76 -16.21 -9.34
N ASP A 71 -36.67 -16.81 -8.55
CA ASP A 71 -36.75 -18.26 -8.29
C ASP A 71 -36.69 -19.13 -9.55
N VAL A 72 -37.14 -18.62 -10.70
CA VAL A 72 -37.10 -19.30 -12.01
C VAL A 72 -35.68 -19.68 -12.45
N TYR A 73 -34.65 -18.98 -11.97
CA TYR A 73 -33.25 -19.25 -12.27
C TYR A 73 -32.63 -20.35 -11.39
N HIS A 74 -33.38 -20.89 -10.42
CA HIS A 74 -32.95 -21.95 -9.51
C HIS A 74 -33.81 -23.20 -9.68
N ASN A 75 -33.60 -23.93 -10.78
CA ASN A 75 -34.44 -25.08 -11.15
C ASN A 75 -33.96 -26.43 -10.59
N ARG A 76 -32.91 -26.49 -9.76
CA ARG A 76 -32.44 -27.75 -9.20
C ARG A 76 -33.46 -28.41 -8.26
N HIS A 77 -33.70 -29.71 -8.43
CA HIS A 77 -34.61 -30.47 -7.58
C HIS A 77 -34.23 -30.47 -6.08
N TYR A 78 -35.21 -30.65 -5.19
CA TYR A 78 -34.96 -30.85 -3.76
C TYR A 78 -34.35 -32.23 -3.49
N PRO A 79 -33.59 -32.40 -2.38
CA PRO A 79 -33.11 -33.71 -1.98
C PRO A 79 -34.28 -34.67 -1.66
N ALA A 80 -34.30 -35.85 -2.27
CA ALA A 80 -35.30 -36.88 -2.00
C ALA A 80 -35.04 -37.55 -0.64
N ILE A 81 -36.05 -37.66 0.22
CA ILE A 81 -35.86 -38.07 1.63
C ILE A 81 -36.35 -39.49 1.84
N LYS A 82 -35.58 -40.30 2.58
CA LYS A 82 -35.98 -41.65 2.97
C LYS A 82 -37.28 -41.62 3.77
N GLY A 83 -38.30 -42.32 3.27
CA GLY A 83 -39.62 -42.43 3.90
C GLY A 83 -40.69 -41.46 3.37
N ASP A 84 -40.35 -40.59 2.41
CA ASP A 84 -41.34 -39.76 1.71
C ASP A 84 -42.04 -40.57 0.59
N PRO A 85 -43.37 -40.75 0.64
CA PRO A 85 -44.10 -41.50 -0.39
C PRO A 85 -44.00 -40.88 -1.80
N ALA A 86 -43.63 -39.60 -1.92
CA ALA A 86 -43.42 -38.93 -3.20
C ALA A 86 -42.06 -39.26 -3.87
N CYS A 87 -41.15 -39.95 -3.16
CA CYS A 87 -39.77 -40.21 -3.62
C CYS A 87 -39.48 -41.68 -3.98
N CYS A 88 -40.52 -42.53 -4.06
CA CYS A 88 -40.42 -44.00 -4.12
C CYS A 88 -39.70 -44.57 -5.36
N GLU A 89 -39.48 -43.80 -6.42
CA GLU A 89 -38.88 -44.27 -7.68
C GLU A 89 -37.34 -44.15 -7.74
N GLN A 90 -36.70 -43.51 -6.75
CA GLN A 90 -35.25 -43.31 -6.73
C GLN A 90 -34.49 -44.43 -5.99
N SER A 91 -33.26 -44.74 -6.40
CA SER A 91 -32.42 -45.76 -5.75
C SER A 91 -32.18 -45.43 -4.26
N PRO A 92 -32.22 -46.42 -3.33
CA PRO A 92 -32.07 -46.19 -1.88
C PRO A 92 -30.78 -45.47 -1.44
N GLU A 93 -29.73 -45.56 -2.26
CA GLU A 93 -28.43 -44.92 -2.06
C GLU A 93 -28.47 -43.41 -2.37
N LEU A 94 -29.37 -42.98 -3.25
CA LEU A 94 -29.55 -41.58 -3.65
C LEU A 94 -30.47 -40.80 -2.70
N MET A 95 -31.29 -41.51 -1.91
CA MET A 95 -32.12 -40.88 -0.90
C MET A 95 -31.30 -40.31 0.28
N GLU A 96 -31.69 -39.14 0.76
CA GLU A 96 -31.12 -38.43 1.89
C GLU A 96 -31.69 -38.90 3.23
N SER A 97 -30.91 -38.64 4.28
CA SER A 97 -31.34 -38.89 5.66
C SER A 97 -32.57 -38.02 6.00
N PRO A 98 -33.52 -38.53 6.82
CA PRO A 98 -34.62 -37.73 7.36
C PRO A 98 -34.18 -36.43 8.07
N SER A 99 -32.92 -36.33 8.49
CA SER A 99 -32.35 -35.09 9.04
C SER A 99 -32.27 -33.93 8.02
N CYS A 100 -32.36 -34.20 6.72
CA CYS A 100 -32.36 -33.16 5.68
C CYS A 100 -33.75 -32.59 5.37
N ALA A 101 -34.81 -33.07 6.03
CA ALA A 101 -36.19 -32.59 5.86
C ALA A 101 -36.39 -31.11 6.12
N MET A 102 -35.52 -30.50 6.93
CA MET A 102 -35.51 -29.07 7.20
C MET A 102 -35.27 -28.21 5.95
N ILE A 103 -34.54 -28.71 4.95
CA ILE A 103 -34.08 -27.91 3.81
C ILE A 103 -35.28 -27.34 3.04
N LYS A 104 -36.18 -28.21 2.57
CA LYS A 104 -37.40 -27.79 1.85
C LYS A 104 -38.26 -26.85 2.71
N ALA A 105 -38.47 -27.22 3.98
CA ALA A 105 -39.23 -26.41 4.93
C ALA A 105 -38.67 -24.99 5.06
N MET A 106 -37.35 -24.83 5.12
CA MET A 106 -36.70 -23.52 5.26
C MET A 106 -36.70 -22.70 3.96
N VAL A 107 -36.66 -23.33 2.79
CA VAL A 107 -36.80 -22.61 1.51
C VAL A 107 -38.20 -22.02 1.41
N ASP A 108 -39.23 -22.84 1.64
CA ASP A 108 -40.62 -22.39 1.57
C ASP A 108 -40.91 -21.32 2.64
N PHE A 109 -40.35 -21.49 3.84
CA PHE A 109 -40.44 -20.49 4.92
C PHE A 109 -39.85 -19.14 4.50
N THR A 110 -38.75 -19.14 3.75
CA THR A 110 -38.12 -17.87 3.36
C THR A 110 -38.90 -17.13 2.28
N ARG A 111 -39.61 -17.83 1.39
CA ARG A 111 -40.52 -17.18 0.44
C ARG A 111 -41.61 -16.38 1.18
N ILE A 112 -42.06 -16.88 2.33
CA ILE A 112 -43.03 -16.20 3.19
C ILE A 112 -42.42 -14.94 3.81
N ILE A 113 -41.19 -15.03 4.32
CA ILE A 113 -40.44 -13.88 4.84
C ILE A 113 -40.27 -12.81 3.76
N LYS A 114 -39.87 -13.20 2.55
CA LYS A 114 -39.73 -12.32 1.39
C LYS A 114 -41.06 -11.62 1.06
N ALA A 115 -42.18 -12.33 1.18
CA ALA A 115 -43.52 -11.74 1.03
C ALA A 115 -43.84 -10.73 2.14
N VAL A 116 -43.41 -10.95 3.38
CA VAL A 116 -43.53 -9.96 4.47
C VAL A 116 -42.77 -8.68 4.11
N ILE A 117 -41.49 -8.80 3.74
CA ILE A 117 -40.62 -7.64 3.48
C ILE A 117 -41.14 -6.85 2.26
N LEU A 118 -41.34 -7.52 1.13
CA LEU A 118 -41.78 -6.87 -0.10
C LEU A 118 -43.23 -6.38 -0.01
N GLY A 119 -44.10 -7.13 0.65
CA GLY A 119 -45.54 -6.86 0.69
C GLY A 119 -45.98 -5.90 1.80
N ILE A 120 -45.23 -5.82 2.91
CA ILE A 120 -45.58 -5.02 4.09
C ILE A 120 -44.60 -3.87 4.31
N TYR A 121 -43.29 -4.12 4.28
CA TYR A 121 -42.29 -3.09 4.63
C TYR A 121 -41.86 -2.22 3.45
N LEU A 122 -41.76 -2.80 2.24
CA LEU A 122 -41.29 -2.11 1.03
C LEU A 122 -42.39 -1.70 0.05
N ALA A 123 -43.60 -2.24 0.19
CA ALA A 123 -44.72 -1.83 -0.66
C ALA A 123 -45.31 -0.50 -0.20
N ASP A 124 -45.43 0.47 -1.10
CA ASP A 124 -46.27 1.66 -0.91
C ASP A 124 -47.75 1.24 -0.89
N SER A 125 -48.25 0.82 0.27
CA SER A 125 -49.63 0.34 0.49
C SER A 125 -50.33 1.18 1.54
N THR A 126 -51.62 1.42 1.38
CA THR A 126 -52.44 2.01 2.46
C THR A 126 -52.59 1.04 3.63
N LEU A 127 -52.96 1.53 4.82
CA LEU A 127 -53.09 0.69 6.03
C LEU A 127 -54.06 -0.50 5.81
N ASP A 128 -55.21 -0.27 5.17
CA ASP A 128 -56.17 -1.33 4.83
C ASP A 128 -55.60 -2.37 3.86
N GLN A 129 -54.80 -1.93 2.88
CA GLN A 129 -54.12 -2.83 1.95
C GLN A 129 -53.04 -3.65 2.66
N ALA A 130 -52.30 -3.05 3.59
CA ALA A 130 -51.31 -3.73 4.41
C ALA A 130 -51.97 -4.79 5.31
N ILE A 131 -53.13 -4.50 5.92
CA ILE A 131 -53.91 -5.46 6.73
C ILE A 131 -54.42 -6.62 5.85
N SER A 132 -54.94 -6.34 4.66
CA SER A 132 -55.39 -7.40 3.74
C SER A 132 -54.23 -8.31 3.31
N LYS A 133 -53.07 -7.72 2.98
CA LYS A 133 -51.86 -8.44 2.62
C LYS A 133 -51.29 -9.26 3.79
N SER A 134 -51.30 -8.70 5.00
CA SER A 134 -50.77 -9.41 6.18
C SER A 134 -51.58 -10.67 6.49
N ARG A 135 -52.91 -10.60 6.40
CA ARG A 135 -53.79 -11.77 6.56
C ARG A 135 -53.55 -12.85 5.52
N LYS A 136 -53.29 -12.47 4.27
CA LYS A 136 -52.93 -13.43 3.22
C LYS A 136 -51.59 -14.12 3.52
N ILE A 137 -50.60 -13.35 3.95
CA ILE A 137 -49.28 -13.88 4.32
C ILE A 137 -49.38 -14.78 5.57
N GLU A 138 -50.23 -14.44 6.54
CA GLU A 138 -50.54 -15.30 7.69
C GLU A 138 -51.15 -16.63 7.26
N GLN A 139 -52.09 -16.64 6.30
CA GLN A 139 -52.65 -17.87 5.76
C GLN A 139 -51.60 -18.74 5.06
N ASP A 140 -50.67 -18.13 4.33
CA ASP A 140 -49.57 -18.85 3.67
C ASP A 140 -48.59 -19.42 4.71
N LEU A 141 -48.35 -18.71 5.82
CA LEU A 141 -47.58 -19.20 6.98
C LEU A 141 -48.25 -20.38 7.68
N GLU A 142 -49.58 -20.33 7.88
CA GLU A 142 -50.32 -21.45 8.44
C GLU A 142 -50.32 -22.67 7.52
N ARG A 143 -50.51 -22.46 6.22
CA ARG A 143 -50.45 -23.55 5.22
C ARG A 143 -49.04 -24.18 5.19
N TRP A 144 -47.99 -23.38 5.31
CA TRP A 144 -46.63 -23.88 5.43
C TRP A 144 -46.46 -24.78 6.66
N LEU A 145 -46.96 -24.34 7.82
CA LEU A 145 -46.90 -25.12 9.07
C LEU A 145 -47.63 -26.47 8.95
N GLU A 146 -48.80 -26.49 8.29
CA GLU A 146 -49.60 -27.69 8.04
C GLU A 146 -48.95 -28.67 7.04
N ASN A 147 -48.13 -28.16 6.12
CA ASN A 147 -47.42 -28.95 5.12
C ASN A 147 -46.08 -29.52 5.61
N LEU A 148 -45.62 -29.18 6.82
CA LEU A 148 -44.40 -29.75 7.38
C LEU A 148 -44.54 -31.25 7.67
N PRO A 149 -43.48 -32.06 7.48
CA PRO A 149 -43.47 -33.46 7.89
C PRO A 149 -43.84 -33.61 9.38
N VAL A 150 -44.64 -34.65 9.70
CA VAL A 150 -45.22 -34.87 11.04
C VAL A 150 -44.12 -34.93 12.13
N GLU A 151 -42.96 -35.46 11.77
CA GLU A 151 -41.81 -35.64 12.65
C GLU A 151 -41.21 -34.31 13.10
N ILE A 152 -41.20 -33.27 12.25
CA ILE A 152 -40.55 -31.97 12.52
C ILE A 152 -41.55 -30.84 12.76
N ARG A 153 -42.85 -31.08 12.52
CA ARG A 153 -43.93 -30.10 12.71
C ARG A 153 -44.01 -29.62 14.18
N PRO A 154 -43.93 -28.31 14.45
CA PRO A 154 -44.08 -27.78 15.80
C PRO A 154 -45.55 -27.77 16.24
N ASN A 155 -45.76 -27.85 17.56
CA ASN A 155 -47.10 -27.78 18.16
C ASN A 155 -47.54 -26.31 18.26
N ARG A 156 -48.83 -26.04 17.98
CA ARG A 156 -49.41 -24.68 18.00
C ARG A 156 -49.40 -24.03 19.39
N ASN A 157 -49.65 -24.80 20.45
CA ASN A 157 -49.75 -24.29 21.82
C ASN A 157 -48.67 -24.90 22.73
N HIS A 158 -48.10 -24.08 23.63
CA HIS A 158 -47.13 -24.50 24.64
C HIS A 158 -47.66 -25.59 25.61
N VAL A 159 -48.98 -25.70 25.74
CA VAL A 159 -49.67 -26.46 26.80
C VAL A 159 -50.13 -27.87 26.37
N GLN A 160 -50.06 -28.24 25.08
CA GLN A 160 -50.47 -29.58 24.67
C GLN A 160 -49.40 -30.63 24.99
N ALA A 161 -49.64 -31.42 26.04
CA ALA A 161 -48.85 -32.59 26.42
C ALA A 161 -48.80 -33.59 25.25
N ARG A 162 -47.58 -33.96 24.84
CA ARG A 162 -47.37 -34.90 23.73
C ARG A 162 -47.64 -36.34 24.17
N PRO A 163 -48.05 -37.23 23.24
CA PRO A 163 -48.14 -38.65 23.53
C PRO A 163 -46.77 -39.19 23.99
N LEU A 164 -46.75 -40.11 24.97
CA LEU A 164 -45.53 -40.73 25.49
C LEU A 164 -44.60 -41.29 24.41
N LYS A 165 -45.14 -41.70 23.24
CA LYS A 165 -44.35 -42.14 22.08
C LYS A 165 -43.34 -41.09 21.59
N ALA A 166 -43.60 -39.80 21.76
CA ALA A 166 -42.71 -38.72 21.33
C ALA A 166 -41.39 -38.64 22.14
N THR A 167 -41.28 -39.34 23.29
CA THR A 167 -39.99 -39.47 23.99
C THR A 167 -38.95 -40.21 23.15
N LYS A 168 -39.40 -41.14 22.29
CA LYS A 168 -38.55 -41.91 21.35
C LYS A 168 -38.19 -41.15 20.07
N ASP A 169 -38.67 -39.92 19.89
CA ASP A 169 -38.30 -39.11 18.73
C ASP A 169 -36.76 -38.94 18.67
N PRO A 170 -36.15 -39.09 17.48
CA PRO A 170 -34.72 -38.91 17.32
C PRO A 170 -34.33 -37.46 17.64
N GLN A 171 -33.11 -37.26 18.17
CA GLN A 171 -32.67 -35.94 18.63
C GLN A 171 -32.78 -34.86 17.55
N TYR A 172 -32.44 -35.16 16.28
CA TYR A 172 -32.53 -34.17 15.20
C TYR A 172 -33.96 -33.62 15.03
N ALA A 173 -34.99 -34.46 15.14
CA ALA A 173 -36.38 -34.05 14.98
C ALA A 173 -36.81 -33.10 16.12
N LYS A 174 -36.35 -33.37 17.36
CA LYS A 174 -36.57 -32.48 18.52
C LYS A 174 -35.92 -31.11 18.29
N LYS A 175 -34.66 -31.07 17.84
CA LYS A 175 -33.94 -29.82 17.55
C LYS A 175 -34.59 -29.00 16.44
N GLN A 176 -34.94 -29.67 15.34
CA GLN A 176 -35.55 -29.07 14.17
C GLN A 176 -36.90 -28.43 14.49
N ARG A 177 -37.73 -29.13 15.26
CA ARG A 177 -39.02 -28.64 15.71
C ARG A 177 -38.92 -27.39 16.57
N LEU A 178 -37.96 -27.36 17.50
CA LEU A 178 -37.70 -26.19 18.34
C LEU A 178 -37.32 -24.96 17.50
N VAL A 179 -36.39 -25.13 16.54
CA VAL A 179 -35.96 -24.05 15.64
C VAL A 179 -37.13 -23.52 14.80
N LEU A 180 -37.95 -24.42 14.22
CA LEU A 180 -39.12 -24.02 13.43
C LEU A 180 -40.16 -23.29 14.26
N LYS A 181 -40.38 -23.70 15.52
CA LYS A 181 -41.30 -23.03 16.44
C LYS A 181 -40.86 -21.59 16.73
N ILE A 182 -39.58 -21.39 17.06
CA ILE A 182 -39.03 -20.05 17.33
C ILE A 182 -39.13 -19.15 16.09
N ARG A 183 -38.76 -19.68 14.92
CA ARG A 183 -38.83 -18.95 13.64
C ARG A 183 -40.25 -18.55 13.26
N TYR A 184 -41.22 -19.45 13.43
CA TYR A 184 -42.63 -19.17 13.19
C TYR A 184 -43.11 -17.95 13.99
N HIS A 185 -42.84 -17.92 15.31
CA HIS A 185 -43.22 -16.76 16.13
C HIS A 185 -42.47 -15.49 15.73
N ASN A 186 -41.18 -15.59 15.40
CA ASN A 186 -40.40 -14.43 14.98
C ASN A 186 -40.95 -13.77 13.70
N VAL A 187 -41.37 -14.56 12.70
CA VAL A 187 -41.99 -14.00 11.48
C VAL A 187 -43.34 -13.35 11.76
N ARG A 188 -44.12 -13.89 12.71
CA ARG A 188 -45.36 -13.24 13.14
C ARG A 188 -45.10 -11.92 13.85
N ILE A 189 -44.04 -11.85 14.67
CA ILE A 189 -43.58 -10.57 15.27
C ILE A 189 -43.23 -9.56 14.17
N LEU A 190 -42.51 -9.97 13.13
CA LEU A 190 -42.16 -9.08 12.01
C LEU A 190 -43.39 -8.64 11.20
N LEU A 191 -44.29 -9.59 10.90
CA LEU A 191 -45.50 -9.34 10.11
C LEU A 191 -46.45 -8.36 10.80
N PHE A 192 -46.68 -8.53 12.09
CA PHE A 192 -47.66 -7.74 12.83
C PHE A 192 -47.06 -6.54 13.58
N GLY A 193 -45.76 -6.59 13.91
CA GLY A 193 -45.04 -5.50 14.58
C GLY A 193 -44.96 -4.22 13.74
N PHE A 194 -45.08 -4.34 12.41
CA PHE A 194 -45.26 -3.21 11.50
C PHE A 194 -46.41 -2.29 11.95
N PHE A 195 -47.55 -2.88 12.32
CA PHE A 195 -48.73 -2.11 12.73
C PHE A 195 -48.51 -1.44 14.09
N LEU A 196 -47.83 -2.11 15.02
CA LEU A 196 -47.55 -1.56 16.36
C LEU A 196 -46.57 -0.36 16.28
N THR A 197 -45.63 -0.41 15.35
CA THR A 197 -44.55 0.59 15.20
C THR A 197 -44.91 1.76 14.27
N ARG A 198 -45.81 1.59 13.29
CA ARG A 198 -46.15 2.63 12.31
C ARG A 198 -47.55 3.24 12.41
N SER A 199 -48.47 2.64 13.17
CA SER A 199 -49.81 3.23 13.33
C SER A 199 -49.78 4.42 14.29
N SER A 200 -50.34 5.55 13.87
CA SER A 200 -50.58 6.71 14.74
C SER A 200 -51.78 6.46 15.67
N THR A 201 -51.92 7.27 16.73
CA THR A 201 -53.06 7.16 17.67
C THR A 201 -54.41 7.31 16.95
N LEU A 202 -54.49 8.13 15.90
CA LEU A 202 -55.69 8.35 15.09
C LEU A 202 -56.01 7.13 14.19
N ASP A 203 -54.99 6.46 13.64
CA ASP A 203 -55.18 5.26 12.82
C ASP A 203 -55.73 4.08 13.64
N ARG A 204 -55.39 4.04 14.93
CA ARG A 204 -55.81 2.99 15.88
C ARG A 204 -57.28 3.10 16.28
N GLU A 205 -57.83 4.31 16.30
CA GLU A 205 -59.23 4.57 16.60
C GLU A 205 -60.14 4.37 15.37
N ALA A 206 -59.59 4.54 14.15
CA ALA A 206 -60.34 4.50 12.90
C ALA A 206 -60.43 3.11 12.23
N ALA A 207 -59.44 2.23 12.42
CA ALA A 207 -59.34 0.98 11.67
C ALA A 207 -59.93 -0.26 12.40
N LEU A 208 -61.07 -0.75 11.91
CA LEU A 208 -61.70 -2.00 12.37
C LEU A 208 -60.78 -3.22 12.13
N GLY A 209 -60.28 -3.82 13.20
CA GLY A 209 -59.50 -5.07 13.17
C GLY A 209 -57.99 -4.94 13.40
N LEU A 210 -57.47 -3.74 13.66
CA LEU A 210 -56.06 -3.52 13.98
C LEU A 210 -55.65 -4.12 15.34
N GLN A 211 -56.58 -4.13 16.30
CA GLN A 211 -56.38 -4.74 17.63
C GLN A 211 -56.06 -6.24 17.57
N ASP A 212 -56.66 -6.99 16.63
CA ASP A 212 -56.38 -8.42 16.45
C ASP A 212 -54.92 -8.65 16.04
N GLU A 213 -54.37 -7.78 15.18
CA GLU A 213 -52.98 -7.88 14.74
C GLU A 213 -51.99 -7.52 15.87
N PHE A 214 -52.33 -6.56 16.75
CA PHE A 214 -51.52 -6.26 17.94
C PHE A 214 -51.45 -7.45 18.90
N VAL A 215 -52.59 -8.08 19.19
CA VAL A 215 -52.66 -9.25 20.06
C VAL A 215 -51.80 -10.38 19.51
N LYS A 216 -51.91 -10.68 18.21
CA LYS A 216 -51.08 -11.72 17.55
C LYS A 216 -49.58 -11.42 17.62
N CYS A 217 -49.19 -10.15 17.49
CA CYS A 217 -47.79 -9.72 17.59
C CYS A 217 -47.25 -9.97 19.00
N VAL A 218 -47.99 -9.51 20.01
CA VAL A 218 -47.59 -9.59 21.42
C VAL A 218 -47.59 -11.04 21.89
N ASP A 219 -48.59 -11.83 21.53
CA ASP A 219 -48.64 -13.26 21.85
C ASP A 219 -47.45 -14.01 21.24
N SER A 220 -47.05 -13.67 20.02
CA SER A 220 -45.85 -14.24 19.41
C SER A 220 -44.57 -13.84 20.15
N ALA A 221 -44.46 -12.58 20.59
CA ALA A 221 -43.33 -12.12 21.41
C ALA A 221 -43.25 -12.83 22.77
N LYS A 222 -44.39 -12.99 23.46
CA LYS A 222 -44.51 -13.76 24.71
C LYS A 222 -43.99 -15.19 24.50
N GLN A 223 -44.52 -15.88 23.49
CA GLN A 223 -44.12 -17.25 23.17
C GLN A 223 -42.63 -17.37 22.81
N THR A 224 -42.06 -16.43 22.04
CA THR A 224 -40.63 -16.45 21.70
C THR A 224 -39.74 -16.43 22.94
N ILE A 225 -40.01 -15.54 23.91
CA ILE A 225 -39.21 -15.44 25.14
C ILE A 225 -39.33 -16.72 25.97
N GLU A 226 -40.55 -17.23 26.17
CA GLU A 226 -40.79 -18.46 26.95
C GLU A 226 -40.08 -19.68 26.33
N ILE A 227 -40.19 -19.86 25.00
CA ILE A 227 -39.56 -20.98 24.29
C ILE A 227 -38.03 -20.92 24.41
N ILE A 228 -37.43 -19.73 24.24
CA ILE A 228 -35.97 -19.56 24.34
C ILE A 228 -35.52 -19.78 25.78
N TYR A 229 -36.26 -19.27 26.76
CA TYR A 229 -35.95 -19.45 28.17
C TYR A 229 -35.98 -20.94 28.56
N GLU A 230 -37.04 -21.66 28.20
CA GLU A 230 -37.16 -23.11 28.43
C GLU A 230 -36.05 -23.88 27.70
N ALA A 231 -35.74 -23.51 26.45
CA ALA A 231 -34.64 -24.13 25.71
C ALA A 231 -33.29 -23.96 26.44
N TYR A 232 -33.02 -22.79 27.02
CA TYR A 232 -31.80 -22.56 27.78
C TYR A 232 -31.74 -23.37 29.08
N GLN A 233 -32.89 -23.65 29.71
CA GLN A 233 -32.96 -24.48 30.92
C GLN A 233 -32.71 -25.96 30.65
N TYR A 234 -33.23 -26.51 29.54
CA TYR A 234 -33.27 -27.96 29.32
C TYR A 234 -32.39 -28.47 28.16
N HIS A 235 -31.85 -27.57 27.33
CA HIS A 235 -31.13 -27.93 26.12
C HIS A 235 -29.78 -27.21 25.99
N ASP A 236 -28.71 -27.82 26.51
CA ASP A 236 -27.35 -27.26 26.50
C ASP A 236 -26.85 -26.88 25.09
N PHE A 237 -27.31 -27.59 24.04
CA PHE A 237 -26.91 -27.31 22.65
C PHE A 237 -27.48 -26.00 22.08
N PHE A 238 -28.47 -25.39 22.74
CA PHE A 238 -29.13 -24.17 22.27
C PHE A 238 -28.53 -22.88 22.86
N ARG A 239 -27.50 -23.01 23.71
CA ARG A 239 -26.85 -21.89 24.42
C ARG A 239 -25.80 -21.15 23.59
N THR A 240 -25.40 -21.67 22.44
CA THR A 240 -24.56 -20.98 21.46
C THR A 240 -25.40 -20.67 20.24
N TRP A 241 -25.78 -19.40 19.99
CA TRP A 241 -26.17 -18.89 18.67
C TRP A 241 -26.59 -17.40 18.68
N PHE A 242 -26.04 -16.64 17.71
CA PHE A 242 -26.34 -15.24 17.39
C PHE A 242 -27.84 -14.94 17.18
N TYR A 243 -28.62 -15.90 16.66
CA TYR A 243 -30.05 -15.69 16.38
C TYR A 243 -30.90 -15.57 17.65
N ASN A 244 -30.51 -16.23 18.74
CA ASN A 244 -31.26 -16.15 20.01
C ASN A 244 -31.15 -14.74 20.60
N THR A 245 -29.98 -14.09 20.48
CA THR A 245 -29.79 -12.69 20.85
C THR A 245 -30.77 -11.78 20.09
N MET A 246 -30.83 -11.91 18.75
CA MET A 246 -31.71 -11.07 17.92
C MET A 246 -33.21 -11.33 18.17
N TYR A 247 -33.63 -12.60 18.28
CA TYR A 247 -35.03 -12.93 18.53
C TYR A 247 -35.49 -12.45 19.90
N THR A 248 -34.66 -12.59 20.93
CA THR A 248 -34.93 -12.07 22.27
C THR A 248 -34.99 -10.54 22.27
N LEU A 249 -34.07 -9.87 21.57
CA LEU A 249 -34.09 -8.41 21.37
C LEU A 249 -35.41 -7.93 20.75
N PHE A 250 -35.83 -8.51 19.62
CA PHE A 250 -37.06 -8.12 18.93
C PHE A 250 -38.30 -8.37 19.78
N ALA A 251 -38.43 -9.56 20.39
CA ALA A 251 -39.57 -9.89 21.23
C ALA A 251 -39.68 -8.97 22.45
N THR A 252 -38.56 -8.68 23.11
CA THR A 252 -38.52 -7.79 24.29
C THR A 252 -38.87 -6.35 23.92
N SER A 253 -38.36 -5.87 22.79
CA SER A 253 -38.69 -4.53 22.27
C SER A 253 -40.19 -4.37 22.02
N ILE A 254 -40.84 -5.37 21.42
CA ILE A 254 -42.29 -5.35 21.18
C ILE A 254 -43.08 -5.32 22.49
N ILE A 255 -42.68 -6.10 23.49
CA ILE A 255 -43.32 -6.08 24.82
C ILE A 255 -43.17 -4.70 25.46
N LEU A 256 -41.97 -4.11 25.43
CA LEU A 256 -41.70 -2.78 25.99
C LEU A 256 -42.43 -1.66 25.26
N ILE A 257 -42.66 -1.78 23.95
CA ILE A 257 -43.49 -0.84 23.17
C ILE A 257 -44.98 -1.01 23.52
N TYR A 258 -45.44 -2.24 23.74
CA TYR A 258 -46.85 -2.54 24.02
C TYR A 258 -47.29 -2.11 25.43
N ILE A 259 -46.43 -2.26 26.45
CA ILE A 259 -46.71 -1.93 27.85
C ILE A 259 -47.33 -0.52 28.02
N PRO A 260 -46.71 0.57 27.53
CA PRO A 260 -47.27 1.91 27.71
C PRO A 260 -48.47 2.22 26.79
N GLN A 261 -48.66 1.48 25.70
CA GLN A 261 -49.64 1.82 24.66
C GLN A 261 -51.01 1.18 24.87
N GLU A 262 -51.06 -0.15 25.01
CA GLU A 262 -52.32 -0.92 24.90
C GLU A 262 -52.50 -1.98 25.99
N SER A 263 -51.56 -2.09 26.94
CA SER A 263 -51.59 -3.17 27.94
C SER A 263 -52.73 -3.03 28.96
N ARG A 264 -53.31 -4.17 29.34
CA ARG A 264 -54.30 -4.24 30.43
C ARG A 264 -53.60 -4.36 31.79
N GLN A 265 -54.22 -3.82 32.82
CA GLN A 265 -53.60 -3.73 34.15
C GLN A 265 -53.39 -5.11 34.81
N ASP A 266 -54.20 -6.10 34.43
CA ASP A 266 -54.12 -7.49 34.87
C ASP A 266 -52.99 -8.30 34.19
N GLU A 267 -52.48 -7.88 33.02
CA GLU A 267 -51.38 -8.57 32.32
C GLU A 267 -49.99 -7.97 32.58
N LEU A 268 -49.89 -6.77 33.14
CA LEU A 268 -48.62 -6.05 33.36
C LEU A 268 -47.59 -6.85 34.17
N ALA A 269 -48.02 -7.51 35.24
CA ALA A 269 -47.12 -8.30 36.08
C ALA A 269 -46.47 -9.46 35.30
N TYR A 270 -47.23 -10.09 34.40
CA TYR A 270 -46.73 -11.16 33.55
C TYR A 270 -45.81 -10.63 32.43
N LEU A 271 -46.14 -9.48 31.83
CA LEU A 271 -45.28 -8.83 30.84
C LEU A 271 -43.93 -8.41 31.41
N TYR A 272 -43.89 -7.86 32.62
CA TYR A 272 -42.62 -7.53 33.29
C TYR A 272 -41.78 -8.76 33.58
N LYS A 273 -42.41 -9.86 34.01
CA LYS A 273 -41.71 -11.14 34.22
C LYS A 273 -41.06 -11.65 32.92
N LEU A 274 -41.72 -11.49 31.78
CA LEU A 274 -41.15 -11.87 30.48
C LEU A 274 -39.94 -11.01 30.11
N VAL A 275 -39.96 -9.71 30.39
CA VAL A 275 -38.79 -8.84 30.16
C VAL A 275 -37.61 -9.25 31.06
N GLU A 276 -37.87 -9.61 32.32
CA GLU A 276 -36.84 -10.14 33.21
C GLU A 276 -36.25 -11.47 32.70
N MET A 277 -37.09 -12.39 32.23
CA MET A 277 -36.65 -13.64 31.60
C MET A 277 -35.76 -13.38 30.37
N ALA A 278 -36.11 -12.37 29.55
CA ALA A 278 -35.31 -11.98 28.39
C ALA A 278 -33.96 -11.37 28.77
N ILE A 279 -33.92 -10.57 29.84
CA ILE A 279 -32.67 -10.02 30.39
C ILE A 279 -31.77 -11.18 30.86
N GLU A 280 -32.29 -12.14 31.62
CA GLU A 280 -31.52 -13.33 32.04
C GLU A 280 -30.97 -14.12 30.84
N ILE A 281 -31.77 -14.32 29.79
CA ILE A 281 -31.31 -14.96 28.55
C ILE A 281 -30.10 -14.21 27.96
N LEU A 282 -30.18 -12.87 27.90
CA LEU A 282 -29.14 -12.02 27.32
C LEU A 282 -27.88 -11.95 28.19
N GLU A 283 -28.02 -11.95 29.52
CA GLU A 283 -26.89 -11.94 30.46
C GLU A 283 -26.12 -13.26 30.47
N ILE A 284 -26.80 -14.40 30.28
CA ILE A 284 -26.15 -15.71 30.14
C ILE A 284 -25.27 -15.78 28.88
N MET A 285 -25.52 -14.91 27.88
CA MET A 285 -24.70 -14.78 26.67
C MET A 285 -23.58 -13.72 26.85
N ASP A 286 -22.83 -13.79 27.95
CA ASP A 286 -21.80 -12.82 28.36
C ASP A 286 -20.61 -12.69 27.38
N GLU A 287 -20.36 -13.71 26.55
CA GLU A 287 -19.40 -13.65 25.45
C GLU A 287 -19.85 -12.76 24.27
N SER A 288 -21.14 -12.38 24.22
CA SER A 288 -21.74 -11.53 23.18
C SER A 288 -21.90 -10.09 23.69
N VAL A 289 -21.01 -9.20 23.25
CA VAL A 289 -21.06 -7.76 23.58
C VAL A 289 -22.44 -7.15 23.29
N VAL A 290 -23.09 -7.59 22.20
CA VAL A 290 -24.44 -7.15 21.82
C VAL A 290 -25.48 -7.59 22.85
N ALA A 291 -25.40 -8.84 23.31
CA ALA A 291 -26.34 -9.36 24.30
C ALA A 291 -26.16 -8.64 25.65
N THR A 292 -24.91 -8.44 26.08
CA THR A 292 -24.60 -7.72 27.33
C THR A 292 -25.07 -6.27 27.29
N GLN A 293 -24.89 -5.58 26.15
CA GLN A 293 -25.34 -4.19 26.01
C GLN A 293 -26.87 -4.09 25.93
N ALA A 294 -27.51 -5.02 25.21
CA ALA A 294 -28.97 -5.12 25.13
C ALA A 294 -29.60 -5.39 26.50
N ALA A 295 -29.01 -6.28 27.31
CA ALA A 295 -29.47 -6.57 28.66
C ALA A 295 -29.47 -5.30 29.53
N LYS A 296 -28.37 -4.52 29.52
CA LYS A 296 -28.27 -3.25 30.25
C LYS A 296 -29.35 -2.26 29.80
N MET A 297 -29.54 -2.10 28.49
CA MET A 297 -30.57 -1.21 27.96
C MET A 297 -31.98 -1.62 28.38
N PHE A 298 -32.29 -2.92 28.35
CA PHE A 298 -33.59 -3.41 28.79
C PHE A 298 -33.79 -3.30 30.31
N GLN A 299 -32.74 -3.47 31.12
CA GLN A 299 -32.79 -3.20 32.55
C GLN A 299 -33.16 -1.74 32.85
N GLU A 300 -32.50 -0.79 32.17
CA GLU A 300 -32.80 0.64 32.31
C GLU A 300 -34.22 0.97 31.84
N THR A 301 -34.64 0.42 30.70
CA THR A 301 -35.98 0.66 30.14
C THR A 301 -37.08 0.06 31.01
N LEU A 302 -36.85 -1.14 31.58
CA LEU A 302 -37.77 -1.79 32.51
C LEU A 302 -37.93 -0.99 33.80
N MET A 303 -36.84 -0.43 34.34
CA MET A 303 -36.90 0.47 35.51
C MET A 303 -37.72 1.74 35.23
N ARG A 304 -37.58 2.32 34.03
CA ARG A 304 -38.40 3.46 33.60
C ARG A 304 -39.87 3.08 33.41
N ALA A 305 -40.16 1.93 32.80
CA ALA A 305 -41.54 1.45 32.63
C ALA A 305 -42.25 1.22 33.98
N ARG A 306 -41.55 0.67 34.98
CA ARG A 306 -42.10 0.48 36.34
C ARG A 306 -42.42 1.78 37.06
N THR A 307 -41.61 2.82 36.86
CA THR A 307 -41.82 4.14 37.48
C THR A 307 -42.96 4.91 36.81
N VAL A 308 -43.09 4.84 35.49
CA VAL A 308 -44.14 5.51 34.70
C VAL A 308 -45.55 5.01 35.03
N VAL A 309 -45.73 3.71 35.33
CA VAL A 309 -47.05 3.13 35.67
C VAL A 309 -47.54 3.47 37.09
N SER A 310 -46.71 4.15 37.91
CA SER A 310 -47.15 4.69 39.21
C SER A 310 -47.81 6.08 39.12
N GLY A 311 -47.81 6.71 37.94
CA GLY A 311 -48.51 7.96 37.63
C GLY A 311 -49.84 7.74 36.89
N THR A 312 -50.72 8.75 36.88
CA THR A 312 -52.04 8.71 36.22
C THR A 312 -51.89 8.48 34.71
N ARG A 313 -52.72 7.58 34.14
CA ARG A 313 -52.69 7.12 32.73
C ARG A 313 -52.69 8.26 31.66
N GLU A 314 -53.11 9.46 32.02
CA GLU A 314 -53.10 10.64 31.14
C GLU A 314 -51.72 11.32 31.04
N GLU A 315 -50.90 11.27 32.09
CA GLU A 315 -49.51 11.80 32.05
C GLU A 315 -48.60 10.91 31.21
N VAL A 316 -48.86 9.60 31.20
CA VAL A 316 -48.14 8.61 30.37
C VAL A 316 -48.46 8.78 28.89
N ARG A 317 -49.69 9.22 28.54
CA ARG A 317 -50.07 9.54 27.15
C ARG A 317 -49.44 10.85 26.64
N ALA A 318 -49.10 11.78 27.53
CA ALA A 318 -48.44 13.04 27.20
C ALA A 318 -46.91 12.97 27.21
N MET A 319 -46.33 11.93 27.82
CA MET A 319 -44.91 11.61 27.67
C MET A 319 -44.70 10.86 26.36
N GLU A 320 -44.29 11.59 25.32
CA GLU A 320 -43.91 11.01 24.02
C GLU A 320 -42.97 9.81 24.22
N LEU A 321 -43.30 8.71 23.52
CA LEU A 321 -42.52 7.47 23.45
C LEU A 321 -41.02 7.71 23.16
N ASP A 322 -40.69 8.85 22.55
CA ASP A 322 -39.35 9.37 22.26
C ASP A 322 -38.42 9.43 23.48
N LYS A 323 -38.96 9.56 24.71
CA LYS A 323 -38.16 9.59 25.94
C LYS A 323 -38.02 8.22 26.63
N MET A 324 -38.96 7.31 26.43
CA MET A 324 -38.92 5.97 27.05
C MET A 324 -38.02 5.01 26.28
N ILE A 325 -37.93 5.15 24.95
CA ILE A 325 -37.11 4.29 24.08
C ILE A 325 -36.13 5.19 23.31
N SER A 326 -35.42 6.06 24.02
CA SER A 326 -34.21 6.68 23.46
C SER A 326 -33.14 5.58 23.38
N TRP A 327 -33.07 4.89 22.25
CA TRP A 327 -31.87 4.12 21.94
C TRP A 327 -30.68 5.08 22.02
N PRO A 328 -29.54 4.68 22.62
CA PRO A 328 -28.30 5.38 22.38
C PRO A 328 -28.02 5.21 20.88
N THR A 329 -28.31 6.26 20.11
CA THR A 329 -27.90 6.39 18.71
C THR A 329 -26.42 6.75 18.58
N GLN A 330 -25.67 6.64 19.69
CA GLN A 330 -24.22 6.50 19.69
C GLN A 330 -23.88 5.00 19.87
N GLY A 331 -23.54 4.33 18.76
CA GLY A 331 -22.64 3.18 18.80
C GLY A 331 -23.14 1.75 18.53
N VAL A 332 -24.41 1.49 18.16
CA VAL A 332 -24.83 0.11 17.79
C VAL A 332 -25.94 0.08 16.71
N LEU A 333 -25.59 0.42 15.47
CA LEU A 333 -26.32 -0.02 14.26
C LEU A 333 -25.27 -0.71 13.39
N PHE A 334 -25.39 -2.04 13.27
CA PHE A 334 -24.52 -2.87 12.45
C PHE A 334 -24.62 -2.45 10.98
N ASP A 335 -23.70 -1.61 10.54
CA ASP A 335 -23.53 -1.27 9.14
C ASP A 335 -22.84 -2.46 8.45
N PHE A 336 -23.63 -3.33 7.83
CA PHE A 336 -23.11 -4.39 6.96
C PHE A 336 -22.62 -3.74 5.65
N ASN A 337 -21.41 -3.21 5.62
CA ASN A 337 -20.79 -2.78 4.37
C ASN A 337 -20.15 -3.96 3.62
N GLU A 338 -20.20 -3.89 2.30
CA GLU A 338 -20.08 -4.99 1.33
C GLU A 338 -18.67 -5.60 1.16
N ASP A 339 -17.64 -5.10 1.84
CA ASP A 339 -16.23 -5.45 1.57
C ASP A 339 -15.66 -6.56 2.44
N ASP A 340 -16.51 -7.19 3.24
CA ASP A 340 -16.26 -8.52 3.74
C ASP A 340 -16.45 -9.49 2.54
N PHE A 341 -15.63 -9.35 1.49
CA PHE A 341 -15.29 -10.31 0.44
C PHE A 341 -14.50 -9.59 -0.64
N SER A 342 -13.18 -9.54 -0.49
CA SER A 342 -12.28 -10.16 -1.46
C SER A 342 -10.82 -9.71 -1.29
N ALA A 343 -10.02 -10.59 -0.70
CA ALA A 343 -8.67 -10.86 -1.16
C ALA A 343 -8.53 -12.39 -1.22
N GLY A 344 -8.11 -13.05 -2.30
CA GLY A 344 -7.70 -12.61 -3.63
C GLY A 344 -7.35 -13.81 -4.53
N LEU A 345 -6.75 -13.49 -5.69
CA LEU A 345 -5.97 -14.34 -6.63
C LEU A 345 -6.73 -15.13 -7.75
N PRO A 346 -6.07 -15.41 -8.91
CA PRO A 346 -6.50 -14.96 -10.25
C PRO A 346 -6.76 -16.09 -11.28
N PHE A 347 -7.39 -15.75 -12.42
CA PHE A 347 -7.19 -16.20 -13.84
C PHE A 347 -8.48 -15.98 -14.69
N PRO A 348 -8.42 -15.92 -16.04
CA PRO A 348 -9.09 -14.90 -16.85
C PRO A 348 -10.25 -15.44 -17.70
N LEU A 349 -11.06 -14.54 -18.29
CA LEU A 349 -11.56 -14.55 -19.69
C LEU A 349 -12.93 -13.85 -19.82
N GLY A 350 -12.95 -12.77 -20.62
CA GLY A 350 -14.07 -12.40 -21.52
C GLY A 350 -15.07 -11.35 -21.03
N ASP A 351 -14.98 -10.13 -21.58
CA ASP A 351 -16.14 -9.23 -21.80
C ASP A 351 -17.20 -9.93 -22.69
N PRO A 352 -18.51 -9.53 -22.79
CA PRO A 352 -19.19 -8.24 -22.51
C PRO A 352 -20.64 -8.43 -21.92
N PRO A 353 -21.65 -7.51 -21.97
CA PRO A 353 -21.70 -6.09 -22.36
C PRO A 353 -22.28 -5.12 -21.29
N ALA A 354 -22.04 -3.83 -21.54
CA ALA A 354 -22.56 -2.68 -20.81
C ALA A 354 -24.10 -2.66 -20.73
N ILE A 355 -24.64 -2.56 -19.50
CA ILE A 355 -26.02 -2.14 -19.24
C ILE A 355 -26.02 -1.03 -18.17
N CYS A 356 -26.33 0.18 -18.65
CA CYS A 356 -26.88 1.36 -17.97
C CYS A 356 -26.39 1.79 -16.58
N HIS A 357 -25.41 2.69 -16.55
CA HIS A 357 -25.05 3.57 -15.43
C HIS A 357 -26.12 4.61 -15.04
N ASN A 358 -27.32 4.60 -15.64
CA ASN A 358 -28.35 5.63 -15.41
C ASN A 358 -29.51 5.19 -14.49
N GLU A 359 -29.65 3.91 -14.13
CA GLU A 359 -30.72 3.47 -13.22
C GLU A 359 -30.35 3.57 -11.72
N ILE A 360 -29.05 3.67 -11.39
CA ILE A 360 -28.58 3.85 -10.00
C ILE A 360 -28.82 5.29 -9.50
N ARG A 361 -28.78 6.29 -10.40
CA ARG A 361 -29.05 7.69 -10.04
C ARG A 361 -30.53 7.98 -9.71
N GLU A 362 -31.47 7.20 -10.24
CA GLU A 362 -32.88 7.31 -9.90
C GLU A 362 -33.24 6.60 -8.57
N TYR A 363 -32.38 5.68 -8.11
CA TYR A 363 -32.56 4.94 -6.86
C TYR A 363 -32.17 5.77 -5.62
N GLU A 364 -31.10 6.57 -5.70
CA GLU A 364 -30.70 7.49 -4.61
C GLU A 364 -31.72 8.62 -4.36
N GLN A 365 -32.52 8.99 -5.36
CA GLN A 365 -33.57 9.99 -5.23
C GLN A 365 -34.88 9.47 -4.59
N LYS A 366 -35.05 8.16 -4.39
CA LYS A 366 -36.24 7.58 -3.72
C LYS A 366 -36.00 7.12 -2.29
N VAL A 367 -34.77 7.22 -1.76
CA VAL A 367 -34.45 7.07 -0.31
C VAL A 367 -34.82 8.35 0.47
N VAL A 368 -36.00 8.89 0.18
CA VAL A 368 -36.51 10.15 0.72
C VAL A 368 -37.38 9.93 1.97
N GLY A 369 -37.92 8.73 2.20
CA GLY A 369 -38.80 8.45 3.34
C GLY A 369 -38.14 8.46 4.72
N ILE A 370 -36.94 7.91 4.87
CA ILE A 370 -36.22 7.85 6.16
C ILE A 370 -35.39 9.12 6.39
N ARG A 371 -34.90 9.74 5.30
CA ARG A 371 -34.23 11.05 5.36
C ARG A 371 -35.22 12.18 5.70
N LEU A 372 -36.50 12.09 5.33
CA LEU A 372 -37.50 13.08 5.73
C LEU A 372 -37.83 13.05 7.23
N LEU A 373 -37.77 11.88 7.88
CA LEU A 373 -38.02 11.75 9.32
C LEU A 373 -36.89 12.45 10.10
N MET A 374 -35.63 12.23 9.71
CA MET A 374 -34.47 12.82 10.38
C MET A 374 -34.25 14.30 10.05
N THR A 375 -34.65 14.77 8.85
CA THR A 375 -34.44 16.17 8.44
C THR A 375 -35.50 17.12 9.00
N LYS A 376 -36.72 16.65 9.28
CA LYS A 376 -37.74 17.45 9.97
C LYS A 376 -37.56 17.50 11.50
N PHE A 377 -36.95 16.48 12.12
CA PHE A 377 -36.61 16.49 13.54
C PHE A 377 -35.40 17.38 13.89
N ARG A 378 -34.45 17.57 12.97
CA ARG A 378 -33.22 18.35 13.24
C ARG A 378 -33.40 19.88 13.22
N LYS A 379 -34.53 20.40 12.71
CA LYS A 379 -34.76 21.85 12.55
C LYS A 379 -35.69 22.49 13.58
N GLY A 380 -36.18 21.73 14.58
CA GLY A 380 -37.26 22.21 15.46
C GLY A 380 -36.91 22.55 16.90
N LEU A 381 -35.79 22.08 17.47
CA LEU A 381 -35.63 22.07 18.93
C LEU A 381 -34.18 22.21 19.40
N PHE A 382 -33.53 23.32 19.05
CA PHE A 382 -32.48 23.90 19.90
C PHE A 382 -32.54 25.42 19.73
N PRO A 383 -32.74 26.24 20.79
CA PRO A 383 -32.40 27.64 20.70
C PRO A 383 -30.90 27.72 20.39
N SER A 384 -30.57 28.46 19.34
CA SER A 384 -29.21 28.76 18.93
C SER A 384 -28.47 29.34 20.15
N ASP A 385 -27.51 28.58 20.66
CA ASP A 385 -26.52 29.11 21.59
C ASP A 385 -25.78 30.25 20.86
N PRO A 386 -25.86 31.50 21.35
CA PRO A 386 -25.20 32.64 20.70
C PRO A 386 -23.67 32.51 20.64
N ASN A 387 -23.09 31.47 21.26
CA ASN A 387 -21.66 31.18 21.20
C ASN A 387 -21.25 30.17 20.11
N LEU A 388 -22.19 29.59 19.36
CA LEU A 388 -21.87 28.70 18.23
C LEU A 388 -21.52 29.44 16.94
N GLU A 389 -21.76 30.75 16.85
CA GLU A 389 -21.26 31.63 15.77
C GLU A 389 -19.79 32.07 15.97
N LYS A 390 -19.08 31.53 16.98
CA LYS A 390 -17.66 31.81 17.25
C LYS A 390 -16.72 30.62 17.00
N ARG A 391 -17.09 29.66 16.15
CA ARG A 391 -16.19 28.55 15.72
C ARG A 391 -15.50 28.79 14.37
N ASP A 392 -15.48 30.04 13.88
CA ASP A 392 -14.67 30.46 12.72
C ASP A 392 -13.31 31.04 13.11
N ASP A 393 -12.85 30.84 14.35
CA ASP A 393 -11.48 31.17 14.77
C ASP A 393 -10.72 29.86 15.05
N MET A 394 -10.73 28.95 14.08
CA MET A 394 -9.75 27.88 14.03
C MET A 394 -8.43 28.53 13.65
N SER A 395 -7.40 28.41 14.49
CA SER A 395 -6.04 28.83 14.15
C SER A 395 -5.71 28.39 12.72
N ASP A 396 -5.45 29.34 11.82
CA ASP A 396 -5.05 29.11 10.42
C ASP A 396 -3.74 28.28 10.28
N TYR A 397 -3.16 27.85 11.39
CA TYR A 397 -1.85 27.23 11.48
C TYR A 397 -1.96 25.77 11.93
N THR A 398 -1.73 24.86 10.98
CA THR A 398 -1.86 23.40 11.14
C THR A 398 -0.50 22.71 11.22
N THR A 399 -0.49 21.44 11.63
CA THR A 399 0.68 20.56 11.53
C THR A 399 1.28 20.54 10.12
N ALA A 400 0.45 20.44 9.07
CA ALA A 400 0.91 20.46 7.69
C ALA A 400 1.66 21.77 7.35
N THR A 401 1.14 22.91 7.80
CA THR A 401 1.80 24.22 7.63
C THR A 401 3.17 24.23 8.33
N ALA A 402 3.21 23.82 9.59
CA ALA A 402 4.44 23.76 10.37
C ALA A 402 5.48 22.78 9.80
N MET A 403 5.03 21.66 9.22
CA MET A 403 5.88 20.68 8.54
C MET A 403 6.55 21.29 7.30
N LEU A 404 5.79 21.98 6.44
CA LEU A 404 6.32 22.63 5.25
C LEU A 404 7.33 23.74 5.60
N GLU A 405 7.06 24.53 6.64
CA GLU A 405 8.00 25.52 7.16
C GLU A 405 9.28 24.89 7.72
N ALA A 406 9.17 23.73 8.37
CA ALA A 406 10.33 23.00 8.89
C ALA A 406 11.20 22.43 7.78
N LEU A 407 10.60 21.95 6.67
CA LEU A 407 11.35 21.51 5.49
C LEU A 407 12.15 22.66 4.87
N GLU A 408 11.52 23.82 4.70
CA GLU A 408 12.21 25.03 4.21
C GLU A 408 13.33 25.44 5.17
N SER A 409 13.05 25.42 6.47
CA SER A 409 14.04 25.72 7.51
C SER A 409 15.20 24.71 7.54
N ALA A 410 14.96 23.46 7.12
CA ALA A 410 15.98 22.43 6.93
C ALA A 410 16.82 22.60 5.65
N GLY A 411 16.51 23.62 4.83
CA GLY A 411 17.20 23.92 3.57
C GLY A 411 16.61 23.20 2.35
N VAL A 412 15.43 22.58 2.47
CA VAL A 412 14.72 22.00 1.32
C VAL A 412 14.16 23.13 0.46
N THR A 413 14.43 23.06 -0.84
CA THR A 413 13.98 24.08 -1.80
C THR A 413 12.94 23.53 -2.79
N HIS A 414 12.97 22.22 -3.03
CA HIS A 414 12.07 21.51 -3.90
C HIS A 414 11.47 20.32 -3.12
N LEU A 415 10.14 20.29 -3.05
CA LEU A 415 9.39 19.15 -2.55
C LEU A 415 8.78 18.42 -3.76
N PHE A 416 9.29 17.22 -4.05
CA PHE A 416 8.69 16.37 -5.07
C PHE A 416 7.41 15.76 -4.50
N VAL A 417 6.29 15.86 -5.21
CA VAL A 417 4.99 15.44 -4.70
C VAL A 417 4.31 14.46 -5.63
N ASN A 418 3.87 13.33 -5.09
CA ASN A 418 2.82 12.48 -5.64
C ASN A 418 1.70 12.45 -4.61
N LEU A 419 0.72 13.34 -4.79
CA LEU A 419 -0.36 13.57 -3.83
C LEU A 419 -1.46 12.53 -4.05
N GLY A 420 -1.94 11.95 -2.95
CA GLY A 420 -3.09 11.07 -2.93
C GLY A 420 -4.17 11.53 -1.96
N SER A 421 -5.11 10.63 -1.65
CA SER A 421 -6.25 10.94 -0.78
C SER A 421 -5.81 11.34 0.62
N ASP A 422 -4.71 10.86 1.16
CA ASP A 422 -4.15 11.23 2.49
C ASP A 422 -3.64 12.67 2.65
N HIS A 423 -3.55 13.48 1.58
CA HIS A 423 -2.92 14.81 1.61
C HIS A 423 -3.81 16.10 1.64
N PRO A 424 -5.12 16.11 1.98
CA PRO A 424 -5.95 17.32 2.02
C PRO A 424 -5.31 18.48 2.81
N ALA A 425 -4.83 18.20 4.03
CA ALA A 425 -4.13 19.18 4.87
C ALA A 425 -2.93 19.83 4.18
N VAL A 426 -2.16 19.05 3.42
CA VAL A 426 -1.00 19.55 2.68
C VAL A 426 -1.44 20.40 1.49
N MET A 427 -2.49 19.99 0.78
CA MET A 427 -3.06 20.77 -0.33
C MET A 427 -3.61 22.12 0.13
N GLU A 428 -4.27 22.15 1.28
CA GLU A 428 -4.76 23.39 1.90
C GLU A 428 -3.59 24.29 2.29
N ALA A 429 -2.56 23.73 2.93
CA ALA A 429 -1.34 24.47 3.30
C ALA A 429 -0.60 25.01 2.06
N ILE A 430 -0.54 24.27 0.95
CA ILE A 430 0.01 24.74 -0.34
C ILE A 430 -0.79 25.94 -0.85
N SER A 431 -2.12 25.83 -0.89
CA SER A 431 -3.03 26.87 -1.38
C SER A 431 -2.91 28.15 -0.57
N LYS A 432 -2.80 28.01 0.76
CA LYS A 432 -2.54 29.13 1.67
C LYS A 432 -1.21 29.82 1.38
N ARG A 433 -0.12 29.05 1.22
CA ARG A 433 1.20 29.62 0.89
C ARG A 433 1.20 30.37 -0.43
N GLU A 434 0.47 29.88 -1.43
CA GLU A 434 0.30 30.57 -2.71
C GLU A 434 -0.43 31.90 -2.54
N LYS A 435 -1.54 31.91 -1.78
CA LYS A 435 -2.29 33.12 -1.42
C LYS A 435 -1.42 34.15 -0.67
N ASP A 436 -0.56 33.67 0.22
CA ASP A 436 0.36 34.51 1.02
C ASP A 436 1.60 34.95 0.22
N GLY A 437 1.77 34.49 -1.04
CA GLY A 437 2.92 34.80 -1.88
C GLY A 437 4.23 34.13 -1.40
N ASN A 438 4.15 33.09 -0.56
CA ASN A 438 5.31 32.39 -0.03
C ASN A 438 5.82 31.33 -1.03
N THR A 439 6.90 31.66 -1.73
CA THR A 439 7.54 30.79 -2.73
C THR A 439 8.81 30.09 -2.22
N GLY A 440 9.01 30.02 -0.88
CA GLY A 440 10.23 29.46 -0.28
C GLY A 440 10.46 27.98 -0.61
N LEU A 441 9.37 27.23 -0.85
CA LEU A 441 9.39 25.82 -1.25
C LEU A 441 8.68 25.65 -2.60
N ARG A 442 9.35 25.03 -3.58
CA ARG A 442 8.77 24.72 -4.89
C ARG A 442 8.19 23.30 -4.89
N PHE A 443 6.91 23.17 -5.24
CA PHE A 443 6.22 21.89 -5.34
C PHE A 443 6.38 21.31 -6.76
N ILE A 444 6.95 20.12 -6.86
CA ILE A 444 7.26 19.45 -8.13
C ILE A 444 6.44 18.17 -8.23
N THR A 445 5.34 18.21 -8.99
CA THR A 445 4.51 17.03 -9.28
C THR A 445 5.35 15.96 -9.97
N ALA A 446 5.45 14.80 -9.33
CA ALA A 446 6.09 13.62 -9.87
C ALA A 446 5.01 12.53 -10.08
N PRO A 447 4.56 12.27 -11.32
CA PRO A 447 3.53 11.27 -11.59
C PRO A 447 3.93 9.84 -11.20
N ASN A 448 5.22 9.62 -10.95
CA ASN A 448 5.74 8.40 -10.39
C ASN A 448 6.76 8.71 -9.28
N GLU A 449 6.63 8.01 -8.17
CA GLU A 449 7.35 8.18 -6.92
C GLU A 449 8.85 7.85 -7.07
N MET A 450 9.19 6.79 -7.82
CA MET A 450 10.59 6.43 -8.12
C MET A 450 11.28 7.53 -8.92
N VAL A 451 10.58 8.16 -9.88
CA VAL A 451 11.11 9.30 -10.66
C VAL A 451 11.32 10.52 -9.76
N GLY A 452 10.36 10.82 -8.87
CA GLY A 452 10.47 11.89 -7.89
C GLY A 452 11.66 11.71 -6.94
N LEU A 453 11.85 10.50 -6.41
CA LEU A 453 12.95 10.21 -5.49
C LEU A 453 14.31 10.24 -6.21
N SER A 454 14.36 9.74 -7.45
CA SER A 454 15.55 9.83 -8.30
C SER A 454 15.89 11.28 -8.65
N ALA A 455 14.89 12.15 -8.84
CA ALA A 455 15.11 13.58 -9.03
C ALA A 455 15.65 14.25 -7.76
N ALA A 456 15.13 13.93 -6.58
CA ALA A 456 15.71 14.37 -5.32
C ALA A 456 17.18 13.92 -5.18
N GLN A 457 17.48 12.69 -5.59
CA GLN A 457 18.83 12.14 -5.61
C GLN A 457 19.77 12.93 -6.53
N GLY A 458 19.41 13.13 -7.80
CA GLY A 458 20.24 13.86 -8.76
C GLY A 458 20.42 15.34 -8.39
N PHE A 459 19.41 15.96 -7.77
CA PHE A 459 19.51 17.31 -7.25
C PHE A 459 20.58 17.40 -6.16
N PHE A 460 20.56 16.47 -5.20
CA PHE A 460 21.56 16.44 -4.13
C PHE A 460 22.96 16.18 -4.67
N GLN A 461 23.15 15.17 -5.51
CA GLN A 461 24.47 14.79 -6.02
C GLN A 461 25.20 15.95 -6.71
N THR A 462 24.47 16.85 -7.35
CA THR A 462 25.04 17.96 -8.13
C THR A 462 25.06 19.31 -7.41
N SER A 463 24.43 19.44 -6.24
CA SER A 463 24.38 20.71 -5.49
C SER A 463 24.70 20.59 -4.00
N ASN A 464 24.80 19.37 -3.47
CA ASN A 464 24.94 19.08 -2.05
C ASN A 464 23.82 19.67 -1.17
N ARG A 465 22.63 19.89 -1.74
CA ARG A 465 21.43 20.41 -1.05
C ARG A 465 20.35 19.35 -0.98
N MET A 466 20.01 18.93 0.24
CA MET A 466 19.00 17.92 0.52
C MET A 466 17.61 18.38 0.03
N GLN A 467 16.90 17.49 -0.65
CA GLN A 467 15.51 17.71 -1.03
C GLN A 467 14.58 16.75 -0.28
N ALA A 468 13.28 16.91 -0.48
CA ALA A 468 12.27 16.04 0.11
C ALA A 468 11.31 15.50 -0.97
N ILE A 469 10.71 14.35 -0.68
CA ILE A 469 9.60 13.80 -1.46
C ILE A 469 8.43 13.51 -0.53
N LEU A 470 7.23 13.85 -0.99
CA LEU A 470 5.96 13.48 -0.39
C LEU A 470 5.25 12.52 -1.34
N VAL A 471 5.00 11.31 -0.87
CA VAL A 471 4.29 10.26 -1.61
C VAL A 471 3.01 9.87 -0.90
N HIS A 472 2.12 9.17 -1.60
CA HIS A 472 0.92 8.56 -1.00
C HIS A 472 1.30 7.60 0.14
N VAL A 473 0.29 6.99 0.79
CA VAL A 473 0.40 5.94 1.82
C VAL A 473 1.27 4.73 1.39
N ASP A 474 1.10 3.56 2.00
CA ASP A 474 1.91 2.36 1.73
C ASP A 474 2.17 2.06 0.25
N ALA A 475 1.16 2.19 -0.62
CA ALA A 475 1.31 1.99 -2.07
C ALA A 475 2.27 3.00 -2.72
N GLY A 476 2.23 4.27 -2.31
CA GLY A 476 3.19 5.30 -2.76
C GLY A 476 4.60 5.01 -2.24
N THR A 477 4.71 4.58 -0.98
CA THR A 477 5.97 4.12 -0.41
C THR A 477 6.57 2.93 -1.17
N LEU A 478 5.73 1.95 -1.57
CA LEU A 478 6.14 0.82 -2.40
C LEU A 478 6.50 1.26 -3.82
N ALA A 479 5.80 2.24 -4.39
CA ALA A 479 6.03 2.75 -5.73
C ALA A 479 7.34 3.55 -5.87
N MET A 480 7.91 4.08 -4.77
CA MET A 480 9.30 4.56 -4.77
C MET A 480 10.28 3.44 -5.12
N GLY A 481 9.92 2.18 -4.82
CA GLY A 481 10.58 0.98 -5.30
C GLY A 481 12.07 0.96 -5.00
N GLY A 482 12.86 0.57 -6.01
CA GLY A 482 14.31 0.46 -5.85
C GLY A 482 15.05 1.80 -5.76
N ALA A 483 14.40 2.95 -5.99
CA ALA A 483 15.05 4.24 -5.74
C ALA A 483 15.39 4.43 -4.25
N ILE A 484 14.63 3.83 -3.32
CA ILE A 484 14.95 3.81 -1.88
C ILE A 484 16.32 3.14 -1.65
N HIS A 485 16.57 2.03 -2.34
CA HIS A 485 17.86 1.34 -2.29
C HIS A 485 18.99 2.23 -2.84
N ASN A 486 18.74 2.94 -3.94
CA ASN A 486 19.72 3.84 -4.55
C ASN A 486 20.13 4.96 -3.60
N VAL A 487 19.18 5.72 -3.03
CA VAL A 487 19.51 6.81 -2.11
C VAL A 487 20.19 6.33 -0.83
N SER A 488 19.84 5.12 -0.35
CA SER A 488 20.46 4.52 0.83
C SER A 488 21.93 4.15 0.60
N ARG A 489 22.22 3.37 -0.46
CA ARG A 489 23.59 2.91 -0.75
C ARG A 489 24.49 4.03 -1.25
N ALA A 490 23.93 4.98 -1.99
CA ALA A 490 24.66 6.17 -2.42
C ALA A 490 24.84 7.21 -1.28
N ARG A 491 24.29 6.95 -0.09
CA ARG A 491 24.39 7.79 1.12
C ARG A 491 23.87 9.20 0.85
N ILE A 492 22.69 9.28 0.26
CA ILE A 492 22.08 10.53 -0.19
C ILE A 492 21.06 10.99 0.85
N PRO A 493 21.22 12.18 1.43
CA PRO A 493 20.23 12.75 2.32
C PRO A 493 18.99 13.16 1.51
N VAL A 494 17.86 12.54 1.84
CA VAL A 494 16.52 12.90 1.38
C VAL A 494 15.55 12.67 2.53
N ILE A 495 14.60 13.59 2.71
CA ILE A 495 13.45 13.35 3.60
C ILE A 495 12.32 12.78 2.74
N MET A 496 11.97 11.53 2.99
CA MET A 496 10.81 10.87 2.41
C MET A 496 9.64 11.02 3.38
N ILE A 497 8.50 11.47 2.89
CA ILE A 497 7.29 11.68 3.68
C ILE A 497 6.16 10.92 3.00
N ALA A 498 5.33 10.23 3.79
CA ALA A 498 4.12 9.59 3.31
C ALA A 498 2.96 9.85 4.29
N GLY A 499 1.72 9.81 3.81
CA GLY A 499 0.60 9.74 4.74
C GLY A 499 0.41 8.32 5.29
N THR A 500 -0.56 8.19 6.19
CA THR A 500 -1.14 6.91 6.63
C THR A 500 -2.65 7.00 6.58
N SER A 501 -3.32 5.85 6.60
CA SER A 501 -4.77 5.81 6.78
C SER A 501 -5.18 6.57 8.06
N PRO A 502 -6.32 7.30 8.03
CA PRO A 502 -6.87 7.91 9.22
C PRO A 502 -7.15 6.88 10.33
N ILE A 503 -6.94 7.32 11.57
CA ILE A 503 -7.10 6.54 12.80
C ILE A 503 -8.50 6.68 13.45
N THR A 504 -9.34 7.56 12.91
CA THR A 504 -10.73 7.84 13.36
C THR A 504 -11.73 7.63 12.23
N ASP A 505 -12.98 7.25 12.54
CA ASP A 505 -13.94 6.68 11.58
C ASP A 505 -15.24 7.49 11.43
N GLU A 506 -15.85 7.92 12.54
CA GLU A 506 -17.15 8.59 12.56
C GLU A 506 -17.07 10.13 12.51
N GLY A 507 -15.91 10.68 12.12
CA GLY A 507 -15.71 12.14 12.08
C GLY A 507 -15.33 12.75 13.43
N GLU A 508 -14.69 11.97 14.30
CA GLU A 508 -14.24 12.40 15.62
C GLU A 508 -13.22 13.54 15.54
N LEU A 509 -12.44 13.58 14.46
CA LEU A 509 -11.43 14.58 14.17
C LEU A 509 -11.53 15.06 12.72
N ILE A 510 -11.04 16.26 12.45
CA ILE A 510 -10.85 16.72 11.07
C ILE A 510 -9.84 15.76 10.42
N GLY A 511 -10.18 15.19 9.27
CA GLY A 511 -9.35 14.19 8.60
C GLY A 511 -9.72 12.73 8.88
N SER A 512 -10.76 12.44 9.67
CA SER A 512 -11.31 11.07 9.83
C SER A 512 -11.65 10.41 8.49
N ARG A 513 -11.83 9.08 8.51
CA ARG A 513 -12.21 8.31 7.32
C ARG A 513 -13.49 8.84 6.70
N ASN A 514 -13.41 9.23 5.43
CA ASN A 514 -14.56 9.71 4.65
C ASN A 514 -14.58 9.13 3.22
N GLU A 515 -13.68 8.21 2.91
CA GLU A 515 -13.53 7.58 1.59
C GLU A 515 -13.23 6.08 1.80
N PHE A 516 -13.79 5.22 0.94
CA PHE A 516 -13.60 3.77 1.01
C PHE A 516 -12.12 3.35 0.97
N ILE A 517 -11.31 4.13 0.27
CA ILE A 517 -9.90 3.81 0.03
C ILE A 517 -9.07 3.79 1.33
N HIS A 518 -9.47 4.55 2.35
CA HIS A 518 -8.79 4.59 3.65
C HIS A 518 -8.82 3.26 4.40
N TYR A 519 -9.82 2.42 4.16
CA TYR A 519 -9.93 1.11 4.78
C TYR A 519 -9.02 0.09 4.06
N ILE A 520 -8.94 0.18 2.72
CA ILE A 520 -8.19 -0.76 1.89
C ILE A 520 -6.68 -0.49 1.93
N GLN A 521 -6.28 0.77 2.10
CA GLN A 521 -4.88 1.19 2.20
C GLN A 521 -4.33 1.14 3.63
N ASP A 522 -5.12 0.69 4.61
CA ASP A 522 -4.67 0.60 5.99
C ASP A 522 -3.73 -0.59 6.19
N THR A 523 -2.48 -0.31 6.54
CA THR A 523 -1.43 -1.32 6.69
C THR A 523 -0.89 -1.37 8.11
N VAL A 524 -0.59 -2.58 8.59
CA VAL A 524 -0.13 -2.81 9.98
C VAL A 524 1.25 -2.18 10.24
N ASP A 525 2.18 -2.26 9.28
CA ASP A 525 3.53 -1.72 9.43
C ASP A 525 4.07 -1.15 8.10
N GLN A 526 3.64 0.06 7.76
CA GLN A 526 4.16 0.80 6.58
C GLN A 526 5.65 1.14 6.71
N ARG A 527 6.15 1.41 7.92
CA ARG A 527 7.58 1.78 8.13
C ARG A 527 8.51 0.59 7.90
N GLY A 528 8.02 -0.62 8.14
CA GLY A 528 8.70 -1.88 7.81
C GLY A 528 9.16 -1.96 6.35
N ILE A 529 8.48 -1.28 5.42
CA ILE A 529 8.84 -1.25 3.98
C ILE A 529 10.24 -0.65 3.77
N VAL A 530 10.60 0.39 4.52
CA VAL A 530 11.83 1.19 4.28
C VAL A 530 12.89 1.05 5.37
N LYS A 531 12.59 0.30 6.44
CA LYS A 531 13.40 0.20 7.64
C LYS A 531 14.85 -0.24 7.40
N ASN A 532 15.08 -1.11 6.42
CA ASN A 532 16.42 -1.61 6.07
C ASN A 532 17.27 -0.61 5.27
N TYR A 533 16.70 0.55 4.89
CA TYR A 533 17.34 1.51 3.99
C TYR A 533 17.49 2.90 4.60
N THR A 534 16.79 3.20 5.68
CA THR A 534 16.69 4.54 6.26
C THR A 534 17.61 4.70 7.47
N VAL A 535 18.12 5.91 7.66
CA VAL A 535 18.89 6.29 8.87
C VAL A 535 17.98 6.63 10.05
N LEU A 536 16.72 7.00 9.74
CA LEU A 536 15.67 7.27 10.70
C LEU A 536 14.31 7.00 10.05
N ASP A 537 13.44 6.26 10.74
CA ASP A 537 12.00 6.22 10.48
C ASP A 537 11.22 6.76 11.68
N HIS A 538 10.15 7.53 11.44
CA HIS A 538 9.32 8.07 12.51
C HIS A 538 7.87 8.36 12.08
N GLU A 539 6.94 8.18 13.01
CA GLU A 539 5.53 8.56 12.86
C GLU A 539 5.28 9.89 13.57
N ILE A 540 4.81 10.89 12.84
CA ILE A 540 4.33 12.15 13.41
C ILE A 540 2.95 11.85 14.00
N ARG A 541 2.81 12.02 15.32
CA ARG A 541 1.57 11.76 16.08
C ARG A 541 0.87 13.03 16.57
N SER A 542 1.56 14.17 16.49
CA SER A 542 1.01 15.48 16.82
C SER A 542 1.85 16.60 16.19
N GLY A 543 1.23 17.72 15.85
CA GLY A 543 1.88 18.93 15.33
C GLY A 543 2.74 19.68 16.33
N LYS A 544 2.54 19.44 17.63
CA LYS A 544 3.21 20.18 18.71
C LYS A 544 4.73 20.08 18.68
N ASN A 545 5.29 19.03 18.05
CA ASN A 545 6.73 18.84 17.89
C ASN A 545 7.16 18.53 16.44
N VAL A 546 6.29 18.77 15.44
CA VAL A 546 6.58 18.45 14.04
C VAL A 546 7.84 19.15 13.52
N LYS A 547 8.10 20.41 13.90
CA LYS A 547 9.31 21.11 13.45
C LYS A 547 10.57 20.45 13.99
N GLN A 548 10.57 20.05 15.26
CA GLN A 548 11.68 19.33 15.87
C GLN A 548 11.89 17.96 15.21
N LEU A 549 10.81 17.24 14.86
CA LEU A 549 10.89 15.94 14.20
C LEU A 549 11.47 16.05 12.78
N VAL A 550 11.00 17.00 11.97
CA VAL A 550 11.51 17.24 10.62
C VAL A 550 12.97 17.67 10.64
N LEU A 551 13.33 18.61 11.52
CA LEU A 551 14.73 19.06 11.66
C LEU A 551 15.64 17.97 12.23
N ARG A 552 15.12 17.08 13.08
CA ARG A 552 15.84 15.90 13.53
C ARG A 552 16.05 14.91 12.39
N ALA A 553 15.04 14.64 11.58
CA ALA A 553 15.19 13.80 10.39
C ALA A 553 16.24 14.37 9.43
N ALA A 554 16.22 15.69 9.20
CA ALA A 554 17.26 16.38 8.44
C ALA A 554 18.66 16.16 9.02
N GLN A 555 18.80 16.33 10.34
CA GLN A 555 20.08 16.13 11.04
C GLN A 555 20.61 14.71 10.89
N PHE A 556 19.77 13.68 11.03
CA PHE A 556 20.15 12.29 10.81
C PHE A 556 20.56 12.04 9.36
N SER A 557 19.74 12.50 8.41
CA SER A 557 20.02 12.32 6.97
C SER A 557 21.34 12.94 6.55
N GLN A 558 21.67 14.13 7.05
CA GLN A 558 22.85 14.89 6.63
C GLN A 558 24.12 14.55 7.41
N SER A 559 24.03 13.83 8.53
CA SER A 559 25.20 13.41 9.32
C SER A 559 25.81 12.13 8.76
N ASP A 560 27.13 11.95 8.88
CA ASP A 560 27.77 10.72 8.42
C ASP A 560 27.45 9.51 9.32
N PRO A 561 27.16 8.32 8.75
CA PRO A 561 26.94 8.10 7.32
C PRO A 561 25.58 8.64 6.85
N GLN A 562 25.61 9.48 5.81
CA GLN A 562 24.41 10.11 5.26
C GLN A 562 23.43 9.08 4.67
N GLY A 563 22.15 9.42 4.61
CA GLY A 563 21.14 8.57 4.01
C GLY A 563 19.70 9.10 4.13
N PRO A 564 18.71 8.35 3.63
CA PRO A 564 17.33 8.80 3.61
C PRO A 564 16.67 8.68 5.00
N SER A 565 15.83 9.64 5.35
CA SER A 565 14.92 9.55 6.51
C SER A 565 13.48 9.39 6.03
N TYR A 566 12.64 8.73 6.82
CA TYR A 566 11.24 8.48 6.49
C TYR A 566 10.30 8.96 7.59
N LEU A 567 9.36 9.83 7.23
CA LEU A 567 8.35 10.36 8.13
C LEU A 567 6.96 9.97 7.64
N ILE A 568 6.09 9.53 8.54
CA ILE A 568 4.69 9.26 8.21
C ILE A 568 3.74 10.05 9.09
N ALA A 569 2.57 10.43 8.58
CA ALA A 569 1.55 11.14 9.35
C ALA A 569 0.14 10.79 8.88
N SER A 570 -0.80 10.61 9.82
CA SER A 570 -2.22 10.47 9.47
C SER A 570 -2.83 11.82 9.08
N ARG A 571 -3.96 11.80 8.36
CA ARG A 571 -4.70 13.03 8.03
C ARG A 571 -5.02 13.84 9.28
N GLU A 572 -5.55 13.20 10.33
CA GLU A 572 -5.92 13.92 11.55
C GLU A 572 -4.73 14.60 12.22
N THR A 573 -3.56 13.96 12.16
CA THR A 573 -2.34 14.57 12.68
C THR A 573 -1.93 15.78 11.85
N LEU A 574 -2.02 15.71 10.53
CA LEU A 574 -1.68 16.81 9.62
C LEU A 574 -2.67 17.99 9.73
N GLU A 575 -3.93 17.70 10.06
CA GLU A 575 -5.01 18.67 10.28
C GLU A 575 -5.02 19.27 11.69
N GLU A 576 -4.25 18.73 12.64
CA GLU A 576 -4.19 19.27 14.02
C GLU A 576 -3.83 20.76 14.01
N SER A 577 -4.74 21.59 14.52
CA SER A 577 -4.50 23.01 14.75
C SER A 577 -3.54 23.20 15.92
N ILE A 578 -2.53 24.03 15.71
CA ILE A 578 -1.47 24.28 16.69
C ILE A 578 -1.15 25.77 16.77
N ASP A 579 -0.56 26.20 17.88
CA ASP A 579 -0.02 27.55 17.99
C ASP A 579 1.28 27.65 17.17
N PRO A 580 1.49 28.72 16.40
CA PRO A 580 2.76 28.96 15.72
C PRO A 580 3.93 28.97 16.71
N TYR A 581 4.97 28.19 16.41
CA TYR A 581 6.20 28.16 17.20
C TYR A 581 7.43 28.11 16.29
N SER A 582 8.57 28.46 16.85
CA SER A 582 9.86 28.42 16.15
C SER A 582 10.83 27.49 16.87
N VAL A 583 11.77 26.93 16.09
CA VAL A 583 12.87 26.11 16.58
C VAL A 583 14.16 26.78 16.12
N ASP A 584 15.15 26.85 17.01
CA ASP A 584 16.47 27.38 16.65
C ASP A 584 17.25 26.36 15.81
N VAL A 585 17.10 26.46 14.49
CA VAL A 585 17.75 25.56 13.51
C VAL A 585 19.28 25.55 13.65
N ARG A 586 19.89 26.63 14.17
CA ARG A 586 21.35 26.71 14.35
C ARG A 586 21.87 25.65 15.33
N LYS A 587 21.00 25.09 16.18
CA LYS A 587 21.32 24.05 17.16
C LYS A 587 21.14 22.63 16.63
N LEU A 588 20.55 22.45 15.44
CA LEU A 588 20.23 21.13 14.85
C LEU A 588 21.05 20.86 13.58
N LYS A 589 22.31 21.33 13.56
CA LYS A 589 23.24 21.09 12.45
C LYS A 589 23.68 19.62 12.39
N PRO A 590 24.11 19.14 11.21
CA PRO A 590 24.74 17.83 11.08
C PRO A 590 25.90 17.66 12.07
N VAL A 591 26.14 16.42 12.50
CA VAL A 591 27.23 16.08 13.41
C VAL A 591 28.58 16.40 12.74
N ALA A 592 29.53 16.92 13.52
CA ALA A 592 30.86 17.24 13.02
C ALA A 592 31.57 15.99 12.47
N PRO A 593 32.35 16.09 11.38
CA PRO A 593 33.07 14.96 10.81
C PRO A 593 34.03 14.29 11.81
N LYS A 594 34.08 12.96 11.79
CA LYS A 594 35.07 12.19 12.56
C LYS A 594 36.47 12.34 11.95
N ALA A 595 37.48 12.39 12.82
CA ALA A 595 38.89 12.53 12.48
C ALA A 595 39.67 11.25 12.82
N LEU A 596 40.84 11.07 12.22
CA LEU A 596 41.78 10.00 12.58
C LEU A 596 42.42 10.28 13.95
N ALA A 597 42.72 9.21 14.69
CA ALA A 597 43.55 9.29 15.89
C ALA A 597 44.99 9.69 15.49
N PRO A 598 45.70 10.53 16.28
CA PRO A 598 47.05 10.98 15.94
C PRO A 598 48.04 9.85 15.66
N GLU A 599 47.98 8.77 16.43
CA GLU A 599 48.86 7.61 16.30
C GLU A 599 48.62 6.87 14.97
N THR A 600 47.37 6.81 14.53
CA THR A 600 47.00 6.22 13.24
C THR A 600 47.46 7.09 12.06
N VAL A 601 47.46 8.43 12.22
CA VAL A 601 48.00 9.34 11.21
C VAL A 601 49.50 9.11 11.04
N GLU A 602 50.23 8.97 12.15
CA GLU A 602 51.67 8.66 12.16
C GLU A 602 51.96 7.30 11.51
N GLU A 603 51.21 6.26 11.88
CA GLU A 603 51.38 4.90 11.33
C GLU A 603 51.19 4.87 9.81
N ILE A 604 50.07 5.41 9.31
CA ILE A 604 49.77 5.46 7.88
C ILE A 604 50.82 6.29 7.13
N GLY A 605 51.20 7.44 7.69
CA GLY A 605 52.20 8.33 7.11
C GLY A 605 53.57 7.65 6.97
N HIS A 606 54.04 6.96 8.01
CA HIS A 606 55.30 6.22 7.97
C HIS A 606 55.24 5.03 6.99
N ALA A 607 54.13 4.29 6.95
CA ALA A 607 53.97 3.18 6.02
C ALA A 607 54.09 3.66 4.55
N LEU A 608 53.45 4.77 4.20
CA LEU A 608 53.45 5.31 2.83
C LEU A 608 54.80 5.91 2.41
N LEU A 609 55.51 6.61 3.31
CA LEU A 609 56.84 7.14 2.99
C LEU A 609 57.85 6.03 2.70
N ASN A 610 57.75 4.90 3.41
CA ASN A 610 58.63 3.75 3.25
C ASN A 610 58.18 2.73 2.18
N ALA A 611 56.95 2.84 1.66
CA ALA A 611 56.38 1.93 0.67
C ALA A 611 57.12 1.99 -0.67
N THR A 612 57.46 0.86 -1.29
CA THR A 612 58.04 0.82 -2.64
C THR A 612 56.97 1.08 -3.72
N SER A 613 55.73 0.64 -3.50
CA SER A 613 54.64 0.70 -4.47
C SER A 613 53.29 1.02 -3.82
N PRO A 614 53.12 2.23 -3.25
CA PRO A 614 51.88 2.62 -2.59
C PRO A 614 50.73 2.84 -3.59
N VAL A 615 49.54 2.36 -3.24
CA VAL A 615 48.31 2.51 -4.04
C VAL A 615 47.17 3.06 -3.18
N ILE A 616 46.47 4.06 -3.71
CA ILE A 616 45.24 4.61 -3.15
C ILE A 616 44.05 4.08 -3.95
N ILE A 617 43.05 3.51 -3.27
CA ILE A 617 41.82 3.01 -3.88
C ILE A 617 40.64 3.83 -3.36
N THR A 618 39.82 4.35 -4.28
CA THR A 618 38.63 5.11 -3.92
C THR A 618 37.45 4.82 -4.86
N SER A 619 36.22 5.09 -4.42
CA SER A 619 35.00 4.85 -5.21
C SER A 619 34.06 6.05 -5.24
N TYR A 620 33.85 6.67 -4.08
CA TYR A 620 32.84 7.72 -3.90
C TYR A 620 33.32 8.97 -3.16
N LEU A 621 34.63 9.10 -2.91
CA LEU A 621 35.24 10.30 -2.30
C LEU A 621 34.81 11.60 -3.00
N GLY A 622 34.64 11.55 -4.32
CA GLY A 622 34.19 12.67 -5.15
C GLY A 622 32.81 13.22 -4.82
N LYS A 623 32.03 12.55 -3.95
CA LYS A 623 30.80 13.13 -3.35
C LYS A 623 31.09 14.45 -2.63
N THR A 624 32.30 14.59 -2.08
CA THR A 624 32.78 15.82 -1.46
C THR A 624 33.84 16.44 -2.36
N ALA A 625 33.43 17.38 -3.22
CA ALA A 625 34.33 18.00 -4.21
C ALA A 625 35.63 18.55 -3.59
N ASP A 626 35.55 19.13 -2.38
CA ASP A 626 36.70 19.65 -1.64
C ASP A 626 37.69 18.58 -1.15
N ALA A 627 37.33 17.29 -1.18
CA ALA A 627 38.24 16.21 -0.81
C ALA A 627 39.21 15.86 -1.95
N ILE A 628 38.86 16.20 -3.21
CA ILE A 628 39.66 15.85 -4.39
C ILE A 628 41.01 16.59 -4.39
N PRO A 629 41.09 17.92 -4.13
CA PRO A 629 42.39 18.60 -4.03
C PRO A 629 43.30 18.04 -2.92
N GLU A 630 42.70 17.62 -1.80
CA GLU A 630 43.43 16.99 -0.70
C GLU A 630 43.97 15.61 -1.10
N LEU A 631 43.19 14.84 -1.86
CA LEU A 631 43.63 13.55 -2.41
C LEU A 631 44.75 13.72 -3.44
N ILE A 632 44.68 14.73 -4.31
CA ILE A 632 45.75 15.07 -5.27
C ILE A 632 47.04 15.37 -4.51
N THR A 633 46.97 16.31 -3.57
CA THR A 633 48.13 16.70 -2.74
C THR A 633 48.72 15.49 -2.01
N PHE A 634 47.85 14.62 -1.47
CA PHE A 634 48.27 13.41 -0.77
C PHE A 634 48.97 12.42 -1.69
N ALA A 635 48.38 12.13 -2.85
CA ALA A 635 48.94 11.20 -3.83
C ALA A 635 50.29 11.69 -4.37
N GLU A 636 50.41 12.98 -4.70
CA GLU A 636 51.65 13.61 -5.15
C GLU A 636 52.75 13.58 -4.08
N SER A 637 52.40 13.83 -2.82
CA SER A 637 53.36 13.89 -1.71
C SER A 637 54.08 12.56 -1.44
N VAL A 638 53.48 11.43 -1.84
CA VAL A 638 54.04 10.08 -1.63
C VAL A 638 54.32 9.31 -2.93
N GLY A 639 54.00 9.91 -4.08
CA GLY A 639 54.11 9.28 -5.41
C GLY A 639 53.20 8.05 -5.58
N ALA A 640 52.01 8.04 -4.98
CA ALA A 640 51.10 6.90 -4.99
C ALA A 640 50.22 6.85 -6.24
N ALA A 641 50.02 5.63 -6.76
CA ALA A 641 49.04 5.41 -7.83
C ALA A 641 47.61 5.54 -7.28
N VAL A 642 46.73 6.21 -8.02
CA VAL A 642 45.32 6.35 -7.65
C VAL A 642 44.46 5.50 -8.58
N LEU A 643 43.75 4.56 -7.97
CA LEU A 643 42.85 3.64 -8.63
C LEU A 643 41.41 3.87 -8.19
N GLU A 644 40.49 3.82 -9.14
CA GLU A 644 39.06 3.89 -8.85
C GLU A 644 38.39 2.51 -8.88
N ALA A 645 37.81 2.06 -7.76
CA ALA A 645 37.07 0.80 -7.70
C ALA A 645 35.57 1.06 -7.73
N VAL A 646 34.88 0.54 -8.74
CA VAL A 646 33.42 0.70 -8.97
C VAL A 646 32.99 2.17 -8.75
N PRO A 647 33.59 3.16 -9.44
CA PRO A 647 33.41 4.56 -9.07
C PRO A 647 31.98 5.05 -9.31
N SER A 648 31.37 5.64 -8.27
CA SER A 648 30.04 6.26 -8.35
C SER A 648 30.09 7.76 -8.63
N THR A 649 31.25 8.40 -8.44
CA THR A 649 31.50 9.82 -8.70
C THR A 649 32.85 10.02 -9.40
N MET A 650 33.19 11.24 -9.81
CA MET A 650 34.57 11.57 -10.22
C MET A 650 35.43 11.77 -8.96
N ASN A 651 36.37 10.86 -8.67
CA ASN A 651 37.18 10.94 -7.43
C ASN A 651 38.58 11.49 -7.67
N PHE A 652 39.14 11.29 -8.87
CA PHE A 652 40.47 11.75 -9.23
C PHE A 652 40.52 12.19 -10.69
N PRO A 653 41.21 13.29 -11.05
CA PRO A 653 41.23 13.77 -12.43
C PRO A 653 41.85 12.75 -13.39
N HIS A 654 41.11 12.40 -14.44
CA HIS A 654 41.54 11.37 -15.41
C HIS A 654 42.73 11.78 -16.26
N ASN A 655 43.06 13.06 -16.33
CA ASN A 655 44.25 13.59 -17.01
C ASN A 655 45.49 13.69 -16.12
N HIS A 656 45.40 13.25 -14.85
CA HIS A 656 46.50 13.32 -13.91
C HIS A 656 47.42 12.09 -14.05
N SER A 657 48.74 12.29 -14.06
CA SER A 657 49.74 11.23 -14.30
C SER A 657 49.72 10.09 -13.27
N LEU A 658 49.20 10.36 -12.06
CA LEU A 658 49.02 9.34 -11.02
C LEU A 658 47.73 8.50 -11.16
N TYR A 659 46.84 8.80 -12.11
CA TYR A 659 45.62 8.02 -12.34
C TYR A 659 45.93 6.74 -13.12
N VAL A 660 45.58 5.57 -12.59
CA VAL A 660 45.90 4.28 -13.24
C VAL A 660 44.68 3.52 -13.78
N GLY A 661 43.52 4.19 -13.82
CA GLY A 661 42.27 3.65 -14.37
C GLY A 661 41.23 3.30 -13.32
N ASN A 662 40.25 2.48 -13.72
CA ASN A 662 39.19 1.97 -12.85
C ASN A 662 38.94 0.47 -13.03
N GLN A 663 38.48 -0.18 -11.97
CA GLN A 663 38.14 -1.60 -11.95
C GLN A 663 36.72 -1.87 -11.45
N TRP A 664 36.13 -2.98 -11.89
CA TRP A 664 34.76 -3.36 -11.55
C TRP A 664 34.71 -4.79 -10.99
N SER A 665 34.21 -5.74 -11.78
CA SER A 665 34.15 -7.16 -11.43
C SER A 665 35.38 -7.94 -11.90
N ASP A 666 36.31 -7.27 -12.57
CA ASP A 666 37.57 -7.78 -13.10
C ASP A 666 38.77 -7.10 -12.41
N SER A 667 39.97 -7.67 -12.55
CA SER A 667 41.20 -6.98 -12.15
C SER A 667 41.76 -6.17 -13.31
N LEU A 668 42.20 -4.95 -13.03
CA LEU A 668 43.01 -4.18 -13.98
C LEU A 668 44.31 -4.93 -14.25
N LYS A 669 44.55 -5.26 -15.52
CA LYS A 669 45.78 -5.94 -15.94
C LYS A 669 46.95 -4.97 -16.15
N ASN A 670 47.09 -3.97 -15.27
CA ASN A 670 48.18 -2.99 -15.31
C ASN A 670 49.30 -3.32 -14.30
N GLY A 671 49.15 -4.36 -13.47
CA GLY A 671 50.16 -4.84 -12.53
C GLY A 671 50.34 -3.98 -11.28
N VAL A 672 49.61 -2.86 -11.15
CA VAL A 672 49.79 -1.89 -10.06
C VAL A 672 49.30 -2.47 -8.74
N LEU A 673 48.15 -3.13 -8.74
CA LEU A 673 47.60 -3.75 -7.52
C LEU A 673 48.35 -5.01 -7.11
N GLU A 674 48.79 -5.83 -8.07
CA GLU A 674 49.58 -7.05 -7.80
C GLU A 674 50.92 -6.71 -7.16
N GLY A 675 51.54 -5.61 -7.57
CA GLY A 675 52.84 -5.15 -7.07
C GLY A 675 52.76 -4.23 -5.84
N ALA A 676 51.56 -3.95 -5.31
CA ALA A 676 51.38 -3.04 -4.19
C ALA A 676 51.86 -3.65 -2.87
N ASP A 677 52.62 -2.88 -2.09
CA ASP A 677 53.07 -3.23 -0.73
C ASP A 677 52.37 -2.41 0.36
N VAL A 678 51.79 -1.26 0.02
CA VAL A 678 50.87 -0.51 0.88
C VAL A 678 49.64 -0.09 0.08
N ILE A 679 48.45 -0.39 0.60
CA ILE A 679 47.17 -0.04 -0.01
C ILE A 679 46.37 0.79 1.00
N ILE A 680 45.91 1.96 0.58
CA ILE A 680 44.96 2.77 1.36
C ILE A 680 43.62 2.84 0.64
N VAL A 681 42.60 2.29 1.28
CA VAL A 681 41.22 2.27 0.79
C VAL A 681 40.49 3.44 1.44
N ILE A 682 40.04 4.41 0.64
CA ILE A 682 39.38 5.64 1.12
C ILE A 682 38.04 5.81 0.44
N ASP A 683 36.96 5.89 1.23
CA ASP A 683 35.58 6.07 0.72
C ASP A 683 35.28 5.10 -0.43
N CYS A 684 35.35 3.81 -0.12
CA CYS A 684 35.20 2.73 -1.08
C CYS A 684 34.45 1.55 -0.48
N ASP A 685 33.33 1.18 -1.08
CA ASP A 685 32.52 0.06 -0.59
C ASP A 685 33.09 -1.29 -1.00
N VAL A 686 33.50 -1.46 -2.26
CA VAL A 686 34.02 -2.73 -2.79
C VAL A 686 35.36 -2.48 -3.48
N PRO A 687 36.49 -2.51 -2.74
CA PRO A 687 37.79 -2.20 -3.34
C PRO A 687 38.23 -3.28 -4.33
N TRP A 688 37.87 -4.55 -4.11
CA TRP A 688 38.06 -5.65 -5.07
C TRP A 688 37.10 -6.82 -4.78
N VAL A 689 36.85 -7.65 -5.79
CA VAL A 689 36.07 -8.89 -5.65
C VAL A 689 36.99 -10.05 -5.28
N LYS A 690 36.89 -10.55 -4.05
CA LYS A 690 37.82 -11.57 -3.47
C LYS A 690 37.96 -12.87 -4.27
N SER A 691 36.95 -13.26 -5.05
CA SER A 691 37.00 -14.46 -5.90
C SER A 691 37.74 -14.23 -7.22
N VAL A 692 37.96 -12.98 -7.60
CA VAL A 692 38.60 -12.56 -8.85
C VAL A 692 40.02 -12.08 -8.60
N PHE A 693 40.19 -11.23 -7.58
CA PHE A 693 41.46 -10.65 -7.21
C PHE A 693 41.64 -10.63 -5.69
N LYS A 694 42.86 -10.86 -5.25
CA LYS A 694 43.30 -10.65 -3.87
C LYS A 694 44.61 -9.88 -3.90
N PRO A 695 44.78 -8.84 -3.06
CA PRO A 695 46.05 -8.17 -2.92
C PRO A 695 47.12 -9.14 -2.40
N SER A 696 48.39 -8.75 -2.54
CA SER A 696 49.51 -9.49 -1.98
C SER A 696 49.31 -9.73 -0.48
N ALA A 697 49.63 -10.92 0.01
CA ALA A 697 49.55 -11.24 1.44
C ALA A 697 50.57 -10.45 2.30
N HIS A 698 51.52 -9.79 1.65
CA HIS A 698 52.51 -8.92 2.29
C HIS A 698 52.15 -7.44 2.20
N ALA A 699 51.05 -7.07 1.53
CA ALA A 699 50.62 -5.69 1.43
C ALA A 699 49.97 -5.24 2.74
N ALA A 700 50.43 -4.12 3.30
CA ALA A 700 49.77 -3.47 4.41
C ALA A 700 48.53 -2.71 3.90
N ILE A 701 47.36 -2.95 4.49
CA ILE A 701 46.08 -2.42 4.03
C ILE A 701 45.46 -1.53 5.11
N TYR A 702 45.21 -0.28 4.76
CA TYR A 702 44.57 0.72 5.61
C TYR A 702 43.19 1.07 5.05
N HIS A 703 42.14 1.05 5.86
CA HIS A 703 40.77 1.35 5.43
C HIS A 703 40.21 2.56 6.17
N ILE A 704 39.92 3.63 5.44
CA ILE A 704 39.34 4.87 5.96
C ILE A 704 37.99 5.10 5.29
N ASP A 705 36.93 5.15 6.09
CA ASP A 705 35.58 5.34 5.56
C ASP A 705 34.65 5.95 6.61
N CYS A 706 33.56 6.59 6.19
CA CYS A 706 32.52 7.07 7.11
C CYS A 706 31.70 5.92 7.74
N ASP A 707 31.63 4.77 7.05
CA ASP A 707 30.95 3.53 7.41
C ASP A 707 31.88 2.33 7.09
N PRO A 708 32.98 2.15 7.83
CA PRO A 708 34.00 1.15 7.48
C PRO A 708 33.53 -0.29 7.73
N LEU A 709 32.50 -0.48 8.56
CA LEU A 709 31.88 -1.79 8.81
C LEU A 709 30.79 -2.14 7.79
N LYS A 710 30.36 -1.18 6.98
CA LYS A 710 29.27 -1.33 6.00
C LYS A 710 28.03 -1.95 6.65
N VAL A 711 27.52 -1.32 7.72
CA VAL A 711 26.50 -1.90 8.63
C VAL A 711 25.28 -2.47 7.89
N ASN A 712 24.92 -1.90 6.74
CA ASN A 712 23.80 -2.35 5.92
C ASN A 712 24.16 -3.45 4.90
N MET A 713 25.38 -3.99 4.88
CA MET A 713 25.83 -5.08 4.02
C MET A 713 26.04 -6.34 4.86
N THR A 714 25.16 -7.33 4.70
CA THR A 714 25.12 -8.51 5.58
C THR A 714 26.36 -9.41 5.45
N LEU A 715 26.98 -9.43 4.26
CA LEU A 715 28.24 -10.12 4.01
C LEU A 715 29.26 -9.11 3.49
N PHE A 716 29.99 -8.48 4.41
CA PHE A 716 31.10 -7.61 4.10
C PHE A 716 32.26 -7.86 5.06
N HIS A 717 33.46 -8.00 4.49
CA HIS A 717 34.69 -8.11 5.26
C HIS A 717 35.87 -7.68 4.38
N LEU A 718 36.66 -6.72 4.86
CA LEU A 718 37.93 -6.32 4.27
C LEU A 718 39.05 -6.72 5.24
N ASP A 719 40.00 -7.50 4.75
CA ASP A 719 41.20 -7.88 5.51
C ASP A 719 42.14 -6.68 5.50
N ALA A 720 42.03 -5.81 6.50
CA ALA A 720 42.84 -4.59 6.66
C ALA A 720 43.56 -4.60 8.01
N ASP A 721 44.80 -4.11 8.04
CA ASP A 721 45.62 -3.98 9.25
C ASP A 721 45.04 -2.93 10.19
N VAL A 722 44.54 -1.83 9.64
CA VAL A 722 43.86 -0.78 10.40
C VAL A 722 42.57 -0.35 9.71
N ILE A 723 41.50 -0.27 10.49
CA ILE A 723 40.17 0.16 10.04
C ILE A 723 39.77 1.41 10.83
N CYS A 724 39.52 2.51 10.12
CA CYS A 724 39.26 3.82 10.68
C CYS A 724 37.89 4.35 10.24
N GLN A 725 37.10 4.81 11.20
CA GLN A 725 35.91 5.59 10.92
C GLN A 725 36.24 7.09 10.89
N ALA A 726 36.42 7.66 9.70
CA ALA A 726 36.71 9.09 9.53
C ALA A 726 36.17 9.62 8.21
N ALA A 727 35.90 10.93 8.15
CA ALA A 727 35.54 11.57 6.91
C ALA A 727 36.79 11.78 6.04
N ALA A 728 36.75 11.38 4.77
CA ALA A 728 37.90 11.39 3.87
C ALA A 728 38.62 12.74 3.79
N LYS A 729 37.87 13.85 3.63
CA LYS A 729 38.46 15.21 3.61
C LYS A 729 39.25 15.53 4.87
N THR A 730 38.71 15.18 6.05
CA THR A 730 39.37 15.44 7.33
C THR A 730 40.61 14.57 7.50
N ALA A 731 40.49 13.28 7.17
CA ALA A 731 41.60 12.32 7.22
C ALA A 731 42.76 12.74 6.30
N LEU A 732 42.46 13.10 5.05
CA LEU A 732 43.46 13.56 4.08
C LEU A 732 44.15 14.85 4.53
N LYS A 733 43.40 15.81 5.09
CA LYS A 733 44.00 17.03 5.68
C LYS A 733 44.96 16.72 6.82
N GLN A 734 44.62 15.76 7.69
CA GLN A 734 45.49 15.35 8.79
C GLN A 734 46.77 14.68 8.25
N LEU A 735 46.63 13.79 7.25
CA LEU A 735 47.75 13.10 6.61
C LEU A 735 48.67 14.09 5.87
N ASN A 736 48.12 14.97 5.02
CA ASN A 736 48.86 16.03 4.34
C ASN A 736 49.59 16.94 5.34
N GLY A 737 48.89 17.36 6.40
CA GLY A 737 49.48 18.20 7.44
C GLY A 737 50.58 17.51 8.25
N TRP A 738 50.52 16.19 8.40
CA TRP A 738 51.58 15.40 9.03
C TRP A 738 52.78 15.22 8.10
N ILE A 739 52.57 14.86 6.82
CA ILE A 739 53.63 14.69 5.82
C ILE A 739 54.41 15.99 5.63
N ALA A 740 53.71 17.14 5.56
CA ALA A 740 54.34 18.45 5.40
C ALA A 740 55.28 18.85 6.57
N ARG A 741 55.21 18.16 7.72
CA ARG A 741 56.11 18.39 8.87
C ARG A 741 57.31 17.44 8.90
N GLN A 742 57.34 16.43 8.04
CA GLN A 742 58.44 15.47 7.99
C GLN A 742 59.59 15.99 7.13
N ASP A 743 60.81 15.54 7.42
CA ASP A 743 61.95 15.72 6.52
C ASP A 743 61.88 14.68 5.40
N LEU A 744 61.52 15.12 4.19
CA LEU A 744 61.37 14.26 3.03
C LEU A 744 62.66 14.05 2.25
N SER A 745 63.78 14.68 2.62
CA SER A 745 65.03 14.65 1.86
C SER A 745 65.53 13.22 1.59
N GLY A 746 65.38 12.31 2.56
CA GLY A 746 65.73 10.88 2.41
C GLY A 746 64.76 10.05 1.56
N HIS A 747 63.58 10.59 1.22
CA HIS A 747 62.54 9.90 0.45
C HIS A 747 62.33 10.46 -0.96
N MET A 748 62.86 11.64 -1.28
CA MET A 748 62.63 12.34 -2.55
C MET A 748 62.94 11.47 -3.78
N GLU A 749 64.11 10.82 -3.81
CA GLU A 749 64.49 9.96 -4.95
C GLU A 749 63.49 8.81 -5.14
N SER A 750 63.05 8.18 -4.04
CA SER A 750 62.07 7.09 -4.10
C SER A 750 60.71 7.59 -4.58
N ILE A 751 60.25 8.76 -4.11
CA ILE A 751 58.99 9.38 -4.53
C ILE A 751 59.03 9.74 -6.02
N GLU A 752 60.13 10.31 -6.52
CA GLU A 752 60.32 10.63 -7.93
C GLU A 752 60.30 9.36 -8.81
N GLN A 753 61.01 8.30 -8.39
CA GLN A 753 61.01 7.01 -9.10
C GLN A 753 59.63 6.37 -9.13
N ARG A 754 58.89 6.39 -8.01
CA ARG A 754 57.50 5.91 -7.95
C ARG A 754 56.62 6.70 -8.91
N THR A 755 56.67 8.02 -8.84
CA THR A 755 55.89 8.93 -9.68
C THR A 755 56.15 8.69 -11.17
N ALA A 756 57.42 8.57 -11.57
CA ALA A 756 57.80 8.28 -12.96
C ALA A 756 57.26 6.91 -13.44
N ARG A 757 57.35 5.88 -12.59
CA ARG A 757 56.81 4.55 -12.89
C ARG A 757 55.29 4.59 -13.06
N VAL A 758 54.56 5.26 -12.17
CA VAL A 758 53.11 5.39 -12.25
C VAL A 758 52.70 6.20 -13.48
N SER A 759 53.40 7.30 -13.79
CA SER A 759 53.16 8.10 -15.00
C SER A 759 53.31 7.27 -16.27
N ALA A 760 54.31 6.39 -16.36
CA ALA A 760 54.47 5.50 -17.50
C ALA A 760 53.29 4.50 -17.64
N VAL A 761 52.76 4.01 -16.52
CA VAL A 761 51.55 3.16 -16.52
C VAL A 761 50.32 3.95 -16.98
N HIS A 762 50.17 5.20 -16.52
CA HIS A 762 49.12 6.10 -16.97
C HIS A 762 49.18 6.33 -18.48
N ASP A 763 50.35 6.71 -19.02
CA ASP A 763 50.53 6.98 -20.44
C ASP A 763 50.21 5.75 -21.30
N ALA A 764 50.64 4.56 -20.85
CA ALA A 764 50.31 3.30 -21.52
C ALA A 764 48.80 2.99 -21.47
N TYR A 765 48.14 3.27 -20.34
CA TYR A 765 46.69 3.11 -20.19
C TYR A 765 45.92 4.06 -21.12
N ILE A 766 46.25 5.35 -21.14
CA ILE A 766 45.62 6.34 -22.03
C ILE A 766 45.82 5.99 -23.50
N SER A 767 47.04 5.63 -23.90
CA SER A 767 47.34 5.19 -25.28
C SER A 767 46.53 3.95 -25.67
N GLY A 768 46.38 2.99 -24.75
CA GLY A 768 45.52 1.83 -24.93
C GLY A 768 44.06 2.22 -25.17
N LEU A 769 43.51 3.16 -24.40
CA LEU A 769 42.14 3.66 -24.59
C LEU A 769 41.97 4.38 -25.92
N ASP A 770 42.91 5.26 -26.29
CA ASP A 770 42.84 6.02 -27.55
C ASP A 770 42.80 5.08 -28.77
N SER A 771 43.47 3.93 -28.69
CA SER A 771 43.44 2.92 -29.76
C SER A 771 42.05 2.28 -29.97
N LEU A 772 41.17 2.32 -28.96
CA LEU A 772 39.82 1.74 -29.00
C LEU A 772 38.76 2.72 -29.53
N GLU A 773 39.10 4.01 -29.64
CA GLU A 773 38.17 5.09 -30.02
C GLU A 773 38.06 5.30 -31.54
N GLY A 774 38.73 4.45 -32.34
CA GLY A 774 38.79 4.55 -33.79
C GLY A 774 37.43 4.49 -34.50
N ILE A 775 37.34 5.13 -35.66
CA ILE A 775 36.16 5.08 -36.53
C ILE A 775 35.95 3.62 -36.97
N PRO A 776 34.74 3.05 -36.80
CA PRO A 776 34.43 1.70 -37.25
C PRO A 776 34.68 1.54 -38.75
N GLU A 777 35.30 0.43 -39.17
CA GLU A 777 35.51 0.12 -40.60
C GLU A 777 34.19 -0.06 -41.36
N ASN A 778 33.15 -0.52 -40.68
CA ASN A 778 31.80 -0.68 -41.19
C ASN A 778 30.88 0.37 -40.58
N ASP A 779 30.31 1.24 -41.42
CA ASP A 779 29.41 2.32 -41.00
C ASP A 779 28.15 1.81 -40.28
N ASP A 780 27.71 0.58 -40.54
CA ASP A 780 26.55 -0.04 -39.88
C ASP A 780 26.85 -0.58 -38.46
N ILE A 781 28.10 -0.44 -37.99
CA ILE A 781 28.54 -0.91 -36.66
C ILE A 781 28.99 0.28 -35.82
N ILE A 782 28.32 0.53 -34.70
CA ILE A 782 28.71 1.57 -33.74
C ILE A 782 29.27 0.88 -32.48
N THR A 783 30.57 1.02 -32.22
CA THR A 783 31.15 0.51 -30.96
C THR A 783 30.85 1.48 -29.81
N PRO A 784 30.75 0.99 -28.56
CA PRO A 784 30.54 1.88 -27.41
C PRO A 784 31.68 2.90 -27.25
N HIS A 785 32.93 2.48 -27.47
CA HIS A 785 34.10 3.38 -27.38
C HIS A 785 34.04 4.51 -28.42
N TYR A 786 33.72 4.21 -29.68
CA TYR A 786 33.53 5.22 -30.71
C TYR A 786 32.36 6.15 -30.37
N ALA A 787 31.21 5.60 -29.98
CA ALA A 787 30.04 6.42 -29.65
C ALA A 787 30.34 7.41 -28.51
N LEU A 788 30.97 6.92 -27.44
CA LEU A 788 31.33 7.73 -26.28
C LEU A 788 32.45 8.74 -26.59
N SER A 789 33.36 8.42 -27.51
CA SER A 789 34.38 9.39 -27.93
C SER A 789 33.73 10.55 -28.69
N ARG A 790 32.76 10.27 -29.57
CA ARG A 790 31.96 11.34 -30.22
C ARG A 790 31.20 12.16 -29.18
N VAL A 791 30.55 11.52 -28.22
CA VAL A 791 29.88 12.26 -27.12
C VAL A 791 30.85 13.20 -26.41
N ARG A 792 32.06 12.73 -26.06
CA ARG A 792 33.11 13.56 -25.44
C ARG A 792 33.49 14.76 -26.30
N GLU A 793 33.63 14.61 -27.62
CA GLU A 793 33.97 15.72 -28.53
C GLU A 793 32.89 16.81 -28.63
N HIS A 794 31.61 16.46 -28.40
CA HIS A 794 30.49 17.40 -28.48
C HIS A 794 30.12 18.07 -27.14
N ILE A 795 30.72 17.64 -26.03
CA ILE A 795 30.46 18.19 -24.69
C ILE A 795 31.72 18.81 -24.09
N ASP A 796 31.55 19.73 -23.15
CA ASP A 796 32.66 20.35 -22.42
C ASP A 796 32.99 19.59 -21.11
N GLN A 797 34.08 19.98 -20.46
CA GLN A 797 34.47 19.45 -19.14
C GLN A 797 33.56 19.90 -17.99
N GLN A 798 32.63 20.86 -18.19
CA GLN A 798 31.68 21.31 -17.17
C GLN A 798 30.33 20.58 -17.21
N THR A 799 30.04 19.91 -18.33
CA THR A 799 28.84 19.09 -18.54
C THR A 799 28.75 18.02 -17.46
N ILE A 800 27.56 17.84 -16.88
CA ILE A 800 27.32 16.83 -15.86
C ILE A 800 26.85 15.56 -16.55
N ILE A 801 27.59 14.47 -16.33
CA ILE A 801 27.29 13.14 -16.84
C ILE A 801 26.59 12.32 -15.75
N LEU A 802 25.44 11.77 -16.09
CA LEU A 802 24.73 10.78 -15.28
C LEU A 802 24.79 9.44 -15.99
N SER A 803 25.39 8.42 -15.37
CA SER A 803 25.68 7.14 -16.01
C SER A 803 24.91 5.98 -15.37
N GLU A 804 24.15 5.27 -16.20
CA GLU A 804 23.41 4.04 -15.88
C GLU A 804 23.52 3.01 -17.04
N GLY A 805 24.69 2.98 -17.69
CA GLY A 805 25.00 2.06 -18.78
C GLY A 805 25.57 0.74 -18.28
N ILE A 806 24.72 -0.16 -17.76
CA ILE A 806 25.13 -1.33 -16.95
C ILE A 806 26.18 -2.23 -17.61
N SER A 807 25.98 -2.58 -18.88
CA SER A 807 26.94 -3.41 -19.62
C SER A 807 28.13 -2.63 -20.20
N ASN A 808 28.11 -1.30 -20.05
CA ASN A 808 29.08 -0.36 -20.61
C ASN A 808 29.69 0.57 -19.54
N TYR A 809 29.60 0.23 -18.24
CA TYR A 809 30.09 1.07 -17.15
C TYR A 809 31.56 1.48 -17.33
N ARG A 810 32.40 0.52 -17.71
CA ARG A 810 33.82 0.73 -17.96
C ARG A 810 34.06 1.62 -19.20
N PRO A 811 33.56 1.31 -20.41
CA PRO A 811 33.69 2.22 -21.55
C PRO A 811 33.22 3.65 -21.27
N ILE A 812 32.09 3.82 -20.57
CA ILE A 812 31.57 5.16 -20.22
C ILE A 812 32.57 5.91 -19.35
N ARG A 813 33.14 5.25 -18.33
CA ARG A 813 34.11 5.86 -17.44
C ARG A 813 35.43 6.16 -18.13
N ASP A 814 35.96 5.19 -18.86
CA ASP A 814 37.28 5.24 -19.53
C ASP A 814 37.30 6.30 -20.64
N VAL A 815 36.27 6.35 -21.48
CA VAL A 815 36.28 7.18 -22.68
C VAL A 815 35.89 8.63 -22.40
N LEU A 816 35.02 8.90 -21.43
CA LEU A 816 34.59 10.29 -21.17
C LEU A 816 35.68 11.15 -20.50
N LYS A 817 36.69 10.53 -19.86
CA LYS A 817 37.90 11.17 -19.33
C LYS A 817 37.61 12.45 -18.52
N ARG A 818 36.67 12.36 -17.56
CA ARG A 818 36.22 13.51 -16.77
C ARG A 818 37.28 13.91 -15.75
N SER A 819 37.63 15.19 -15.72
CA SER A 819 38.72 15.69 -14.85
C SER A 819 38.28 16.79 -13.87
N LEU A 820 37.04 17.29 -13.98
CA LEU A 820 36.52 18.30 -13.05
C LEU A 820 35.59 17.69 -11.97
N PRO A 821 35.73 18.10 -10.69
CA PRO A 821 34.84 17.68 -9.61
C PRO A 821 33.36 17.91 -9.93
N GLY A 822 32.50 16.98 -9.51
CA GLY A 822 31.05 17.11 -9.64
C GLY A 822 30.53 17.04 -11.09
N THR A 823 31.25 16.38 -12.00
CA THR A 823 30.86 16.27 -13.42
C THR A 823 30.49 14.84 -13.87
N TYR A 824 30.53 13.86 -12.96
CA TYR A 824 30.15 12.48 -13.23
C TYR A 824 29.49 11.85 -12.01
N PHE A 825 28.34 11.22 -12.20
CA PHE A 825 27.60 10.51 -11.15
C PHE A 825 26.94 9.24 -11.68
N THR A 826 26.81 8.24 -10.82
CA THR A 826 25.94 7.07 -11.02
C THR A 826 24.86 7.01 -9.93
N SER A 827 23.96 6.03 -10.00
CA SER A 827 22.97 5.78 -8.96
C SER A 827 23.57 5.43 -7.59
N GLY A 828 24.85 5.02 -7.55
CA GLY A 828 25.55 4.54 -6.36
C GLY A 828 25.03 3.21 -5.80
N ALA A 829 24.14 2.51 -6.52
CA ALA A 829 23.57 1.24 -6.10
C ALA A 829 23.07 0.40 -7.29
N THR A 830 22.24 -0.63 -7.05
CA THR A 830 21.91 -1.65 -8.06
C THR A 830 20.53 -1.55 -8.68
N SER A 831 19.64 -0.64 -8.21
CA SER A 831 18.32 -0.48 -8.84
C SER A 831 18.41 0.37 -10.09
N LEU A 832 17.79 -0.11 -11.17
CA LEU A 832 17.79 0.50 -12.50
C LEU A 832 16.62 1.48 -12.67
N GLY A 833 16.81 2.47 -13.54
CA GLY A 833 15.83 3.50 -13.90
C GLY A 833 16.06 4.84 -13.19
N TRP A 834 17.20 5.01 -12.52
CA TRP A 834 17.56 6.24 -11.83
C TRP A 834 17.86 7.41 -12.79
N CYS A 835 18.47 7.15 -13.95
CA CYS A 835 19.09 8.19 -14.77
C CYS A 835 18.12 9.30 -15.22
N GLY A 836 16.89 8.95 -15.60
CA GLY A 836 15.90 9.91 -16.10
C GLY A 836 15.43 10.90 -15.04
N GLY A 837 15.02 10.39 -13.87
CA GLY A 837 14.65 11.25 -12.73
C GLY A 837 15.84 12.09 -12.25
N ALA A 838 17.01 11.48 -12.13
CA ALA A 838 18.23 12.16 -11.70
C ALA A 838 18.62 13.32 -12.63
N ALA A 839 18.40 13.20 -13.94
CA ALA A 839 18.66 14.27 -14.90
C ALA A 839 17.78 15.50 -14.68
N ILE A 840 16.51 15.29 -14.34
CA ILE A 840 15.58 16.39 -13.98
C ILE A 840 16.11 17.11 -12.74
N GLY A 841 16.43 16.34 -11.69
CA GLY A 841 16.97 16.89 -10.44
C GLY A 841 18.27 17.65 -10.63
N ALA A 842 19.21 17.08 -11.39
CA ALA A 842 20.49 17.69 -11.70
C ALA A 842 20.34 19.01 -12.47
N LYS A 843 19.40 19.06 -13.44
CA LYS A 843 19.11 20.28 -14.20
C LYS A 843 18.44 21.36 -13.35
N MET A 844 17.51 20.98 -12.48
CA MET A 844 16.89 21.92 -11.53
C MET A 844 17.91 22.49 -10.53
N ALA A 845 18.88 21.67 -10.11
CA ALA A 845 19.97 22.09 -9.24
C ALA A 845 20.98 22.99 -9.95
N ASN A 846 21.20 22.79 -11.25
CA ASN A 846 22.16 23.50 -12.08
C ASN A 846 21.53 23.99 -13.41
N PRO A 847 20.68 25.03 -13.39
CA PRO A 847 19.95 25.49 -14.58
C PRO A 847 20.84 25.87 -15.76
N ASP A 848 22.04 26.38 -15.50
CA ASP A 848 22.97 26.83 -16.55
C ASP A 848 23.82 25.71 -17.14
N LYS A 849 23.90 24.54 -16.48
CA LYS A 849 24.75 23.43 -16.93
C LYS A 849 24.02 22.54 -17.92
N THR A 850 24.79 21.97 -18.85
CA THR A 850 24.34 20.88 -19.71
C THR A 850 24.35 19.59 -18.93
N ILE A 851 23.24 18.84 -18.98
CA ILE A 851 23.11 17.52 -18.36
C ILE A 851 23.00 16.48 -19.47
N VAL A 852 23.82 15.43 -19.39
CA VAL A 852 23.82 14.30 -20.31
C VAL A 852 23.65 13.02 -19.52
N ALA A 853 22.53 12.33 -19.72
CA ALA A 853 22.24 11.04 -19.13
C ALA A 853 22.57 9.93 -20.14
N ILE A 854 23.45 9.00 -19.75
CA ILE A 854 23.87 7.86 -20.58
C ILE A 854 23.37 6.59 -19.92
N CYS A 855 22.53 5.82 -20.62
CA CYS A 855 21.92 4.61 -20.07
C CYS A 855 21.86 3.48 -21.09
N GLY A 856 21.58 2.26 -20.62
CA GLY A 856 21.20 1.14 -21.50
C GLY A 856 19.74 1.20 -21.91
N ASP A 857 19.36 0.50 -22.97
CA ASP A 857 17.98 0.36 -23.45
C ASP A 857 17.04 -0.17 -22.36
N GLY A 858 17.44 -1.20 -21.61
CA GLY A 858 16.65 -1.68 -20.47
C GLY A 858 16.52 -0.65 -19.34
N SER A 859 17.61 0.04 -18.98
CA SER A 859 17.60 1.08 -17.94
C SER A 859 16.68 2.24 -18.31
N PHE A 860 16.64 2.62 -19.59
CA PHE A 860 15.74 3.65 -20.10
C PHE A 860 14.27 3.27 -19.86
N LEU A 861 13.88 2.03 -20.15
CA LEU A 861 12.50 1.57 -19.89
C LEU A 861 12.15 1.61 -18.39
N PHE A 862 13.08 1.19 -17.52
CA PHE A 862 12.89 1.25 -16.07
C PHE A 862 12.81 2.68 -15.53
N SER A 863 13.32 3.68 -16.27
CA SER A 863 13.26 5.09 -15.84
C SER A 863 11.87 5.73 -15.97
N ILE A 864 10.89 4.99 -16.50
CA ILE A 864 9.51 5.47 -16.74
C ILE A 864 9.53 6.73 -17.63
N PRO A 865 9.93 6.58 -18.91
CA PRO A 865 10.15 7.71 -19.81
C PRO A 865 8.95 8.65 -19.95
N SER A 866 7.74 8.13 -19.82
CA SER A 866 6.49 8.90 -19.84
C SER A 866 6.46 9.98 -18.76
N SER A 867 6.79 9.62 -17.52
CA SER A 867 6.85 10.56 -16.40
C SER A 867 8.05 11.48 -16.51
N VAL A 868 9.22 10.93 -16.87
CA VAL A 868 10.48 11.68 -16.98
C VAL A 868 10.39 12.83 -17.97
N HIS A 869 10.00 12.56 -19.22
CA HIS A 869 10.01 13.59 -20.25
C HIS A 869 8.83 14.56 -20.13
N TRP A 870 7.71 14.14 -19.54
CA TRP A 870 6.63 15.05 -19.17
C TRP A 870 7.09 16.04 -18.08
N MET A 871 7.73 15.54 -17.02
CA MET A 871 8.28 16.38 -15.95
C MET A 871 9.34 17.34 -16.48
N ALA A 872 10.27 16.86 -17.31
CA ALA A 872 11.31 17.68 -17.93
C ALA A 872 10.71 18.86 -18.71
N ARG A 873 9.63 18.62 -19.46
CA ARG A 873 8.89 19.66 -20.18
C ARG A 873 8.13 20.60 -19.24
N LYS A 874 7.41 20.07 -18.25
CA LYS A 874 6.58 20.85 -17.34
C LYS A 874 7.40 21.82 -16.50
N TYR A 875 8.59 21.40 -16.08
CA TYR A 875 9.44 22.14 -15.15
C TYR A 875 10.67 22.79 -15.78
N ASP A 876 10.72 22.86 -17.12
CA ASP A 876 11.83 23.45 -17.88
C ASP A 876 13.20 22.90 -17.45
N ALA A 877 13.27 21.57 -17.36
CA ALA A 877 14.47 20.83 -16.97
C ALA A 877 15.01 20.01 -18.15
N PRO A 878 15.55 20.65 -19.22
CA PRO A 878 16.02 19.95 -20.40
C PRO A 878 17.36 19.25 -20.17
N PHE A 879 17.49 18.04 -20.71
CA PHE A 879 18.71 17.24 -20.71
C PHE A 879 18.77 16.35 -21.97
N LEU A 880 19.97 15.85 -22.28
CA LEU A 880 20.18 14.90 -23.37
C LEU A 880 20.26 13.48 -22.80
N THR A 881 19.48 12.55 -23.34
CA THR A 881 19.62 11.12 -23.08
C THR A 881 20.32 10.45 -24.25
N ILE A 882 21.35 9.64 -23.95
CA ILE A 882 22.03 8.77 -24.91
C ILE A 882 21.80 7.34 -24.46
N ILE A 883 21.11 6.56 -25.29
CA ILE A 883 20.82 5.15 -25.03
C ILE A 883 21.85 4.32 -25.77
N LEU A 884 22.63 3.53 -25.04
CA LEU A 884 23.54 2.53 -25.59
C LEU A 884 22.78 1.23 -25.78
N ASN A 885 22.10 1.11 -26.92
CA ASN A 885 21.11 0.07 -27.17
C ASN A 885 21.75 -1.17 -27.78
N ASN A 886 21.89 -2.22 -26.96
CA ASN A 886 22.35 -3.53 -27.41
C ASN A 886 21.20 -4.55 -27.62
N ARG A 887 19.95 -4.07 -27.53
CA ARG A 887 18.68 -4.79 -27.74
C ARG A 887 18.38 -5.86 -26.69
N GLY A 888 18.70 -5.59 -25.42
CA GLY A 888 18.34 -6.46 -24.31
C GLY A 888 19.21 -6.32 -23.07
N TRP A 889 19.08 -7.28 -22.16
CA TRP A 889 19.87 -7.36 -20.94
C TRP A 889 21.13 -8.19 -21.15
N LYS A 890 22.20 -7.54 -21.63
CA LYS A 890 23.53 -8.15 -21.74
C LYS A 890 24.13 -8.54 -20.38
N SER A 891 23.89 -7.76 -19.32
CA SER A 891 24.53 -7.99 -18.01
C SER A 891 24.16 -9.33 -17.36
N PRO A 892 22.87 -9.75 -17.29
CA PRO A 892 22.51 -11.08 -16.82
C PRO A 892 23.17 -12.22 -17.60
N MET A 893 23.34 -12.08 -18.92
CA MET A 893 24.05 -13.07 -19.74
C MET A 893 25.53 -13.17 -19.34
N LEU A 894 26.22 -12.04 -19.17
CA LEU A 894 27.61 -12.03 -18.71
C LEU A 894 27.76 -12.69 -17.34
N SER A 895 26.83 -12.41 -16.40
CA SER A 895 26.80 -13.07 -15.09
C SER A 895 26.56 -14.59 -15.21
N ALA A 896 25.63 -15.01 -16.06
CA ALA A 896 25.35 -16.43 -16.29
C ALA A 896 26.57 -17.15 -16.87
N LEU A 897 27.30 -16.53 -17.80
CA LEU A 897 28.53 -17.09 -18.38
C LEU A 897 29.70 -17.08 -17.39
N ALA A 898 29.76 -16.11 -16.47
CA ALA A 898 30.79 -16.06 -15.43
C ALA A 898 30.67 -17.24 -14.45
N VAL A 899 29.43 -17.61 -14.08
CA VAL A 899 29.14 -18.71 -13.15
C VAL A 899 29.09 -20.06 -13.86
N HIS A 900 28.40 -20.14 -15.00
CA HIS A 900 28.12 -21.39 -15.73
C HIS A 900 28.84 -21.44 -17.08
N LYS A 901 30.18 -21.32 -17.06
CA LYS A 901 31.04 -21.29 -18.26
C LYS A 901 30.80 -22.44 -19.27
N ALA A 902 30.41 -23.61 -18.77
CA ALA A 902 30.10 -24.81 -19.57
C ALA A 902 28.67 -25.35 -19.31
N GLY A 903 27.80 -24.54 -18.69
CA GLY A 903 26.44 -24.91 -18.34
C GLY A 903 25.48 -24.89 -19.54
N TYR A 904 24.18 -24.98 -19.25
CA TYR A 904 23.16 -24.96 -20.30
C TYR A 904 23.07 -23.59 -20.99
N SER A 905 23.13 -22.50 -20.22
CA SER A 905 23.05 -21.13 -20.74
C SER A 905 24.17 -20.79 -21.73
N SER A 906 25.37 -21.33 -21.54
CA SER A 906 26.51 -21.12 -22.44
C SER A 906 26.42 -21.92 -23.74
N LYS A 907 25.46 -22.84 -23.85
CA LYS A 907 25.22 -23.72 -25.01
C LYS A 907 23.90 -23.42 -25.71
N THR A 908 23.11 -22.48 -25.17
CA THR A 908 21.84 -22.08 -25.76
C THR A 908 22.06 -21.47 -27.15
N SER A 909 21.14 -21.76 -28.07
CA SER A 909 21.24 -21.37 -29.48
C SER A 909 21.09 -19.86 -29.73
N SER A 910 20.43 -19.11 -28.84
CA SER A 910 20.25 -17.66 -28.98
C SER A 910 20.04 -16.96 -27.63
N ALA A 911 20.28 -15.65 -27.59
CA ALA A 911 19.99 -14.82 -26.41
C ALA A 911 18.48 -14.73 -26.13
N ASP A 912 17.65 -14.87 -27.17
CA ASP A 912 16.19 -14.84 -27.06
C ASP A 912 15.63 -16.04 -26.28
N ALA A 913 16.23 -17.22 -26.46
CA ALA A 913 15.90 -18.40 -25.68
C ALA A 913 16.28 -18.29 -24.18
N LEU A 914 16.99 -17.23 -23.79
CA LEU A 914 17.27 -16.90 -22.38
C LEU A 914 16.31 -15.83 -21.82
N HIS A 915 15.36 -15.32 -22.62
CA HIS A 915 14.40 -14.27 -22.24
C HIS A 915 15.06 -12.97 -21.77
N ILE A 916 16.14 -12.57 -22.45
CA ILE A 916 16.92 -11.36 -22.13
C ILE A 916 17.02 -10.39 -23.30
N THR A 917 16.33 -10.64 -24.42
CA THR A 917 16.28 -9.76 -25.59
C THR A 917 14.98 -8.99 -25.61
N PHE A 918 14.98 -7.85 -26.30
CA PHE A 918 13.80 -7.02 -26.51
C PHE A 918 13.33 -7.06 -27.95
N ASP A 919 13.40 -8.21 -28.63
CA ASP A 919 12.87 -8.30 -29.98
C ASP A 919 11.35 -8.60 -29.96
N PRO A 920 10.53 -7.94 -30.78
CA PRO A 920 10.87 -6.80 -31.64
C PRO A 920 11.26 -5.54 -30.83
N PRO A 921 12.26 -4.76 -31.30
CA PRO A 921 12.84 -3.64 -30.54
C PRO A 921 11.82 -2.54 -30.24
N VAL A 922 11.90 -1.99 -29.02
CA VAL A 922 11.14 -0.81 -28.62
C VAL A 922 11.68 0.44 -29.32
N ASP A 923 10.79 1.33 -29.74
CA ASP A 923 11.16 2.65 -30.26
C ASP A 923 11.35 3.66 -29.10
N HIS A 924 12.47 3.55 -28.39
CA HIS A 924 12.76 4.35 -27.19
C HIS A 924 12.70 5.85 -27.45
N ALA A 925 13.26 6.29 -28.58
CA ALA A 925 13.30 7.68 -28.97
C ALA A 925 11.89 8.25 -29.17
N GLN A 926 10.99 7.51 -29.83
CA GLN A 926 9.62 7.97 -30.04
C GLN A 926 8.77 7.92 -28.78
N VAL A 927 9.02 6.97 -27.86
CA VAL A 927 8.39 6.98 -26.53
C VAL A 927 8.72 8.29 -25.80
N ALA A 928 9.97 8.75 -25.85
CA ALA A 928 10.37 10.03 -25.25
C ALA A 928 9.69 11.24 -25.91
N VAL A 929 9.61 11.26 -27.25
CA VAL A 929 8.95 12.33 -28.00
C VAL A 929 7.46 12.40 -27.65
N ALA A 930 6.78 11.25 -27.64
CA ALA A 930 5.38 11.14 -27.25
C ALA A 930 5.14 11.64 -25.81
N ALA A 931 6.09 11.40 -24.91
CA ALA A 931 6.05 11.86 -23.53
C ALA A 931 6.39 13.35 -23.34
N GLY A 932 6.97 14.01 -24.33
CA GLY A 932 7.23 15.44 -24.31
C GLY A 932 8.67 15.88 -24.58
N ALA A 933 9.59 14.99 -24.97
CA ALA A 933 10.88 15.39 -25.50
C ALA A 933 10.71 16.23 -26.79
N GLY A 934 11.64 17.15 -27.05
CA GLY A 934 11.65 17.97 -28.28
C GLY A 934 12.28 17.28 -29.48
N TYR A 935 13.13 16.28 -29.22
CA TYR A 935 13.85 15.54 -30.27
C TYR A 935 14.07 14.10 -29.83
N GLY A 936 13.84 13.16 -30.74
CA GLY A 936 14.08 11.74 -30.58
C GLY A 936 14.57 11.17 -31.90
N VAL A 937 15.72 10.48 -31.89
CA VAL A 937 16.22 9.79 -33.08
C VAL A 937 16.88 8.47 -32.71
N THR A 938 16.72 7.48 -33.59
CA THR A 938 17.47 6.22 -33.54
C THR A 938 18.59 6.27 -34.56
N VAL A 939 19.83 6.16 -34.08
CA VAL A 939 21.06 6.19 -34.89
C VAL A 939 21.52 4.76 -35.10
N LYS A 940 21.59 4.34 -36.36
CA LYS A 940 22.03 2.99 -36.75
C LYS A 940 23.38 2.99 -37.47
N LYS A 941 23.82 4.16 -37.95
CA LYS A 941 25.08 4.32 -38.67
C LYS A 941 26.04 5.26 -37.94
N ALA A 942 27.33 4.94 -37.99
CA ALA A 942 28.38 5.74 -37.36
C ALA A 942 28.43 7.18 -37.93
N SER A 943 28.21 7.32 -39.24
CA SER A 943 28.16 8.60 -39.97
C SER A 943 27.02 9.53 -39.56
N GLU A 944 25.94 9.01 -38.98
CA GLU A 944 24.78 9.79 -38.55
C GLU A 944 24.94 10.39 -37.14
N LEU A 945 25.85 9.81 -36.33
CA LEU A 945 25.96 10.08 -34.89
C LEU A 945 26.29 11.54 -34.57
N ASP A 946 27.28 12.14 -35.24
CA ASP A 946 27.68 13.52 -34.98
C ASP A 946 26.55 14.52 -35.28
N SER A 947 25.80 14.27 -36.35
CA SER A 947 24.66 15.11 -36.72
C SER A 947 23.52 15.00 -35.70
N ALA A 948 23.30 13.80 -35.14
CA ALA A 948 22.31 13.56 -34.11
C ALA A 948 22.69 14.21 -32.78
N LEU A 949 23.96 14.09 -32.36
CA LEU A 949 24.49 14.71 -31.14
C LEU A 949 24.36 16.23 -31.19
N LYS A 950 24.78 16.85 -32.31
CA LYS A 950 24.67 18.29 -32.51
C LYS A 950 23.22 18.77 -32.39
N ARG A 951 22.28 18.14 -33.11
CA ARG A 951 20.85 18.49 -33.04
C ARG A 951 20.24 18.25 -31.66
N GLY A 952 20.62 17.17 -30.99
CA GLY A 952 20.17 16.86 -29.64
C GLY A 952 20.59 17.94 -28.64
N LEU A 953 21.87 18.35 -28.67
CA LEU A 953 22.39 19.40 -27.81
C LEU A 953 21.81 20.78 -28.13
N GLU A 954 21.61 21.12 -29.41
CA GLU A 954 20.90 22.34 -29.82
C GLU A 954 19.47 22.36 -29.28
N THR A 955 18.76 21.23 -29.31
CA THR A 955 17.42 21.08 -28.74
C THR A 955 17.41 21.31 -27.22
N VAL A 956 18.39 20.74 -26.50
CA VAL A 956 18.57 20.95 -25.05
C VAL A 956 18.85 22.41 -24.73
N LYS A 957 19.71 23.08 -25.49
CA LYS A 957 19.98 24.52 -25.37
C LYS A 957 18.74 25.37 -25.65
N ALA A 958 17.83 24.89 -26.50
CA ALA A 958 16.54 25.53 -26.79
C ALA A 958 15.44 25.25 -25.74
N GLY A 959 15.76 24.67 -24.59
CA GLY A 959 14.80 24.45 -23.50
C GLY A 959 14.04 23.13 -23.57
N ARG A 960 14.48 22.16 -24.39
CA ARG A 960 13.74 20.92 -24.63
C ARG A 960 14.61 19.69 -24.44
N ALA A 961 14.13 18.68 -23.72
CA ALA A 961 14.84 17.41 -23.58
C ALA A 961 14.99 16.71 -24.95
N ALA A 962 16.07 15.95 -25.13
CA ALA A 962 16.37 15.22 -26.35
C ALA A 962 16.81 13.79 -26.05
N VAL A 963 16.49 12.84 -26.92
CA VAL A 963 16.89 11.42 -26.79
C VAL A 963 17.53 10.92 -28.07
N ILE A 964 18.67 10.26 -27.94
CA ILE A 964 19.41 9.63 -29.04
C ILE A 964 19.58 8.15 -28.69
N ASP A 965 18.87 7.29 -29.41
CA ASP A 965 18.98 5.83 -29.30
C ASP A 965 20.07 5.31 -30.25
N VAL A 966 21.22 4.93 -29.71
CA VAL A 966 22.39 4.49 -30.48
C VAL A 966 22.43 2.96 -30.53
N TRP A 967 22.23 2.39 -31.71
CA TRP A 967 22.27 0.95 -31.89
C TRP A 967 23.70 0.42 -31.90
N LEU A 968 24.02 -0.32 -30.84
CA LEU A 968 25.24 -1.11 -30.73
C LEU A 968 25.05 -2.48 -31.39
N PRO A 969 26.15 -3.22 -31.65
CA PRO A 969 26.08 -4.63 -32.01
C PRO A 969 25.16 -5.40 -31.07
N LYS A 970 24.27 -6.22 -31.64
CA LYS A 970 23.45 -7.14 -30.86
C LYS A 970 24.38 -8.08 -30.11
N PHE A 971 24.19 -8.22 -28.80
CA PHE A 971 24.96 -9.22 -28.07
C PHE A 971 24.53 -10.63 -28.47
N GLN A 972 25.50 -11.54 -28.56
CA GLN A 972 25.30 -12.94 -28.89
C GLN A 972 25.69 -13.85 -27.72
N VAL A 973 25.11 -15.07 -27.69
CA VAL A 973 25.51 -16.09 -26.70
C VAL A 973 26.96 -16.50 -27.02
N GLY A 974 27.88 -16.23 -26.10
CA GLY A 974 29.31 -16.47 -26.28
C GLY A 974 30.16 -15.20 -26.26
N ASP A 975 29.54 -14.01 -26.35
CA ASP A 975 30.23 -12.75 -26.12
C ASP A 975 30.86 -12.76 -24.72
N ARG A 976 32.19 -12.62 -24.66
CA ARG A 976 32.91 -12.49 -23.39
C ARG A 976 32.93 -11.04 -22.93
N VAL A 977 33.15 -10.82 -21.63
CA VAL A 977 33.50 -9.50 -21.11
C VAL A 977 34.77 -9.07 -21.83
N GLY A 978 34.68 -7.99 -22.61
CA GLY A 978 35.81 -7.38 -23.33
C GLY A 978 36.72 -6.63 -22.39
#